data_AF-A0A955AXK3-F1
#
_entry.id   AF-A0A955AXK3-F1
#
_cell.length_a   1.000
_cell.length_b   1.000
_cell.length_c   1.000
_cell.angle_alpha   90.00
_cell.angle_beta   90.00
_cell.angle_gamma   90.00
#
_symmetry.space_group_name_H-M   'P 1'
#
loop_
_entity.id
_entity.type
_entity.pdbx_description
1 polymer ?
#
loop_
_entity_poly.entity_id
_entity_poly.type
_entity_poly.pdbx_seq_one_letter_code
_entity_poly.pdbx_strand_id
1 'polypeptide(L)'
;ANPTGSPREFLDRGWLLLGYRWRLLGDDKEGMRCFDQIKDPAQTPGVHIGRFYTHFVSNDWEAALKESDGYEALVGLTPDLLRSKAEALSNLGRTDEAVAANRRLLRMEPENPSTVAELLVLAPEETAAEVTQWLERQSSPLESAESLVNHVAWREQGGIAMRFLESFVREKAGDSAQAAALAARIAENEGDLPKAAENFRLAAERETDATKRSGYDYNYVSVMARLGRVLEAYEHGSNQSETFNSIVWQYEESEIELSDDEFAKLVARHRELHPDNASGLYRAAQLCMAENDLAEAERLLREGISKLTESDKEEFIDDELQTALQSLLARTGRAVEAYESVSVGGENGEDADVVAFEQLADTLSNSDRWTDLDLLIQRHRAKHADDPMLHYYEGQLRVRQERWFEATAALRRGRDLLDEEDYRHNLFGFLLAQAALNGGNWQQFYAEETDKPRAFNHLCQAFRSRGDLENWRQVRDRHRQLFPWDNELLRQDAEAARQDRDDTKFLEVSDKLIKSSDRAWEVNTLREQRLIAFVRSGQFDAARRAAAEQSPSETWKVDALIAASQGDHAVALPLAMKYAEREDRAYDFYQNDLDASLFMRPEYRPLHEQHPIARIYYAVEDQWLLTTSEPPRLNREQVEQAVRAVFGETYRITATPDDERPDSMQSPLFIIEAIAAAEGVSPSGSRWFVQAHARPIGCSLLDAIEYPDIRIACQQSRGYLVAGQWDEGESPLLDDESHEAKTRLLIRLLAEL
;
A
#
# COMPACT_ATOMS: atom_id res chain seq x y z
N ALA A 1 -44.43 -18.05 20.34
CA ALA A 1 -44.63 -18.01 18.88
C ALA A 1 -43.64 -18.98 18.27
N ASN A 2 -44.08 -19.87 17.38
CA ASN A 2 -43.20 -20.85 16.73
C ASN A 2 -42.02 -20.13 16.04
N PRO A 3 -40.79 -20.67 16.11
CA PRO A 3 -39.65 -20.10 15.40
C PRO A 3 -39.89 -20.36 13.92
N THR A 4 -40.37 -19.35 13.18
CA THR A 4 -40.82 -19.52 11.79
C THR A 4 -39.74 -19.31 10.75
N GLY A 5 -38.49 -19.05 11.15
CA GLY A 5 -37.36 -19.23 10.23
C GLY A 5 -37.03 -20.71 10.15
N SER A 6 -37.28 -21.36 9.02
CA SER A 6 -36.98 -22.79 8.93
C SER A 6 -35.45 -23.00 9.05
N PRO A 7 -34.96 -24.11 9.63
CA PRO A 7 -33.53 -24.46 9.61
C PRO A 7 -32.86 -24.35 8.24
N ARG A 8 -33.65 -24.32 7.16
CA ARG A 8 -33.22 -24.12 5.78
C ARG A 8 -32.82 -22.68 5.45
N GLU A 9 -33.52 -21.69 5.99
CA GLU A 9 -33.09 -20.28 5.91
C GLU A 9 -31.76 -20.07 6.62
N PHE A 10 -31.45 -20.91 7.63
CA PHE A 10 -30.16 -21.06 8.29
C PHE A 10 -29.21 -22.09 7.64
N LEU A 11 -29.53 -22.67 6.48
CA LEU A 11 -28.55 -23.35 5.59
C LEU A 11 -28.22 -22.58 4.29
N ASP A 12 -29.20 -21.96 3.64
CA ASP A 12 -29.07 -21.02 2.49
C ASP A 12 -28.10 -19.81 2.66
N ARG A 13 -28.45 -18.71 3.35
CA ARG A 13 -27.54 -17.58 3.63
C ARG A 13 -26.12 -17.80 4.21
N GLY A 14 -25.75 -18.98 4.68
CA GLY A 14 -24.39 -19.34 5.11
C GLY A 14 -23.60 -19.89 3.94
N TRP A 15 -24.29 -20.63 3.06
CA TRP A 15 -23.81 -20.83 1.71
C TRP A 15 -23.67 -19.52 0.94
N LEU A 16 -24.55 -18.53 1.15
CA LEU A 16 -24.41 -17.22 0.52
C LEU A 16 -23.08 -16.55 0.90
N LEU A 17 -22.77 -16.48 2.19
CA LEU A 17 -21.54 -15.84 2.67
C LEU A 17 -20.29 -16.62 2.29
N LEU A 18 -20.36 -17.95 2.38
CA LEU A 18 -19.27 -18.80 1.93
C LEU A 18 -19.03 -18.60 0.43
N GLY A 19 -20.10 -18.44 -0.35
CA GLY A 19 -20.02 -18.13 -1.77
C GLY A 19 -19.34 -16.80 -2.05
N TYR A 20 -19.74 -15.72 -1.34
CA TYR A 20 -19.07 -14.42 -1.46
C TYR A 20 -17.61 -14.47 -1.02
N ARG A 21 -17.28 -15.24 0.03
CA ARG A 21 -15.89 -15.44 0.47
C ARG A 21 -15.05 -16.10 -0.61
N TRP A 22 -15.54 -17.19 -1.20
CA TRP A 22 -14.81 -17.86 -2.28
C TRP A 22 -14.62 -16.96 -3.48
N ARG A 23 -15.63 -16.16 -3.85
CA ARG A 23 -15.50 -15.16 -4.92
C ARG A 23 -14.47 -14.08 -4.60
N LEU A 24 -14.44 -13.55 -3.37
CA LEU A 24 -13.42 -12.58 -2.96
C LEU A 24 -12.00 -13.18 -2.95
N LEU A 25 -11.90 -14.51 -2.84
CA LEU A 25 -10.64 -15.24 -2.98
C LEU A 25 -10.33 -15.62 -4.45
N GLY A 26 -11.11 -15.14 -5.42
CA GLY A 26 -10.96 -15.50 -6.85
C GLY A 26 -11.40 -16.92 -7.21
N ASP A 27 -12.01 -17.69 -6.30
CA ASP A 27 -12.55 -19.04 -6.59
C ASP A 27 -14.06 -18.99 -6.86
N ASP A 28 -14.41 -18.45 -8.03
CA ASP A 28 -15.79 -18.33 -8.50
C ASP A 28 -16.51 -19.69 -8.62
N LYS A 29 -15.78 -20.77 -8.87
CA LYS A 29 -16.37 -22.11 -8.97
C LYS A 29 -16.87 -22.60 -7.63
N GLU A 30 -16.06 -22.44 -6.58
CA GLU A 30 -16.49 -22.74 -5.21
C GLU A 30 -17.54 -21.74 -4.72
N GLY A 31 -17.43 -20.48 -5.15
CA GLY A 31 -18.47 -19.45 -5.01
C GLY A 31 -19.82 -19.94 -5.51
N MET A 32 -19.88 -20.35 -6.78
CA MET A 32 -21.09 -20.89 -7.43
C MET A 32 -21.59 -22.15 -6.74
N ARG A 33 -20.70 -23.09 -6.39
CA ARG A 33 -21.08 -24.32 -5.69
C ARG A 33 -21.80 -24.03 -4.39
N CYS A 34 -21.35 -23.00 -3.67
CA CYS A 34 -22.01 -22.52 -2.47
C CYS A 34 -23.37 -21.90 -2.83
N PHE A 35 -23.42 -20.98 -3.78
CA PHE A 35 -24.69 -20.38 -4.20
C PHE A 35 -25.74 -21.41 -4.65
N ASP A 36 -25.35 -22.52 -5.29
CA ASP A 36 -26.25 -23.61 -5.71
C ASP A 36 -26.84 -24.44 -4.54
N GLN A 37 -26.24 -24.34 -3.36
CA GLN A 37 -26.82 -24.97 -2.17
C GLN A 37 -28.03 -24.20 -1.65
N ILE A 38 -28.20 -22.93 -2.02
CA ILE A 38 -29.33 -22.09 -1.63
C ILE A 38 -30.59 -22.57 -2.35
N LYS A 39 -31.60 -23.00 -1.58
CA LYS A 39 -32.79 -23.63 -2.13
C LYS A 39 -34.00 -22.71 -2.24
N ASP A 40 -34.04 -21.63 -1.47
CA ASP A 40 -35.11 -20.62 -1.56
C ASP A 40 -34.55 -19.21 -1.80
N PRO A 41 -34.25 -18.86 -3.07
CA PRO A 41 -33.78 -17.53 -3.44
C PRO A 41 -34.73 -16.39 -3.05
N ALA A 42 -36.04 -16.64 -2.90
CA ALA A 42 -36.99 -15.60 -2.51
C ALA A 42 -36.79 -15.13 -1.06
N GLN A 43 -36.29 -16.02 -0.18
CA GLN A 43 -35.93 -15.69 1.21
C GLN A 43 -34.48 -15.24 1.36
N THR A 44 -33.66 -15.44 0.33
CA THR A 44 -32.21 -15.11 0.30
C THR A 44 -31.88 -14.41 -1.03
N PRO A 45 -32.49 -13.26 -1.37
CA PRO A 45 -32.38 -12.66 -2.70
C PRO A 45 -30.93 -12.31 -3.07
N GLY A 46 -30.06 -12.07 -2.09
CA GLY A 46 -28.63 -11.84 -2.31
C GLY A 46 -27.92 -12.97 -3.07
N VAL A 47 -28.49 -14.19 -3.14
CA VAL A 47 -27.95 -15.27 -3.99
C VAL A 47 -27.95 -14.89 -5.45
N HIS A 48 -28.96 -14.16 -5.92
CA HIS A 48 -29.05 -13.72 -7.29
C HIS A 48 -27.91 -12.77 -7.63
N ILE A 49 -27.51 -11.87 -6.72
CA ILE A 49 -26.33 -11.01 -6.93
C ILE A 49 -25.03 -11.82 -6.89
N GLY A 50 -24.91 -12.78 -5.96
CA GLY A 50 -23.75 -13.65 -5.87
C GLY A 50 -23.53 -14.43 -7.16
N ARG A 51 -24.59 -15.11 -7.64
CA ARG A 51 -24.59 -15.83 -8.92
C ARG A 51 -24.39 -14.90 -10.11
N PHE A 52 -25.06 -13.73 -10.12
CA PHE A 52 -24.88 -12.70 -11.16
C PHE A 52 -23.40 -12.42 -11.36
N TYR A 53 -22.68 -12.02 -10.31
CA TYR A 53 -21.27 -11.66 -10.43
C TYR A 53 -20.38 -12.86 -10.76
N THR A 54 -20.71 -14.04 -10.23
CA THR A 54 -19.95 -15.25 -10.56
C THR A 54 -20.08 -15.61 -12.05
N HIS A 55 -21.30 -15.50 -12.60
CA HIS A 55 -21.55 -15.65 -14.04
C HIS A 55 -20.91 -14.52 -14.85
N PHE A 56 -20.94 -13.30 -14.32
CA PHE A 56 -20.36 -12.11 -14.95
C PHE A 56 -18.84 -12.28 -15.14
N VAL A 57 -18.09 -12.62 -14.10
CA VAL A 57 -16.64 -12.89 -14.19
C VAL A 57 -16.34 -14.10 -15.08
N SER A 58 -17.22 -15.11 -15.06
CA SER A 58 -17.12 -16.27 -15.96
C SER A 58 -17.55 -15.98 -17.41
N ASN A 59 -17.87 -14.72 -17.76
CA ASN A 59 -18.41 -14.29 -19.05
C ASN A 59 -19.69 -15.03 -19.51
N ASP A 60 -20.46 -15.61 -18.59
CA ASP A 60 -21.77 -16.22 -18.83
C ASP A 60 -22.88 -15.17 -18.70
N TRP A 61 -22.86 -14.20 -19.62
CA TRP A 61 -23.68 -13.00 -19.56
C TRP A 61 -25.20 -13.28 -19.54
N GLU A 62 -25.68 -14.30 -20.25
CA GLU A 62 -27.11 -14.65 -20.25
C GLU A 62 -27.56 -15.18 -18.88
N ALA A 63 -26.73 -16.02 -18.24
CA ALA A 63 -27.01 -16.48 -16.89
C ALA A 63 -26.92 -15.33 -15.88
N ALA A 64 -25.92 -14.44 -16.03
CA ALA A 64 -25.83 -13.23 -15.22
C ALA A 64 -27.12 -12.41 -15.34
N LEU A 65 -27.56 -12.05 -16.56
CA LEU A 65 -28.78 -11.26 -16.76
C LEU A 65 -30.03 -11.91 -16.15
N LYS A 66 -30.18 -13.22 -16.28
CA LYS A 66 -31.28 -13.96 -15.67
C LYS A 66 -31.27 -13.84 -14.13
N GLU A 67 -30.10 -13.93 -13.51
CA GLU A 67 -29.96 -13.72 -12.07
C GLU A 67 -30.22 -12.24 -11.70
N SER A 68 -29.81 -11.28 -12.53
CA SER A 68 -30.14 -9.86 -12.34
C SER A 68 -31.65 -9.61 -12.32
N ASP A 69 -32.41 -10.25 -13.23
CA ASP A 69 -33.87 -10.15 -13.29
C ASP A 69 -34.53 -10.76 -12.05
N GLY A 70 -33.97 -11.87 -11.54
CA GLY A 70 -34.40 -12.50 -10.29
C GLY A 70 -34.23 -11.56 -9.10
N TYR A 71 -33.09 -10.87 -9.01
CA TYR A 71 -32.86 -9.87 -7.97
C TYR A 71 -33.78 -8.66 -8.12
N GLU A 72 -33.89 -8.11 -9.33
CA GLU A 72 -34.75 -6.95 -9.64
C GLU A 72 -36.21 -7.23 -9.25
N ALA A 73 -36.72 -8.43 -9.50
CA ALA A 73 -38.09 -8.81 -9.15
C ALA A 73 -38.35 -8.89 -7.63
N LEU A 74 -37.33 -9.22 -6.84
CA LEU A 74 -37.45 -9.42 -5.39
C LEU A 74 -37.12 -8.16 -4.59
N VAL A 75 -36.10 -7.42 -5.01
CA VAL A 75 -35.52 -6.30 -4.24
C VAL A 75 -35.72 -4.96 -4.95
N GLY A 76 -35.78 -4.95 -6.28
CA GLY A 76 -35.83 -3.76 -7.10
C GLY A 76 -34.50 -3.40 -7.75
N LEU A 77 -34.50 -2.31 -8.51
CA LEU A 77 -33.32 -1.80 -9.22
C LEU A 77 -32.43 -0.96 -8.30
N THR A 78 -31.13 -1.16 -8.40
CA THR A 78 -30.10 -0.29 -7.82
C THR A 78 -29.18 0.25 -8.93
N PRO A 79 -28.50 1.39 -8.71
CA PRO A 79 -27.55 1.92 -9.69
C PRO A 79 -26.46 0.92 -10.10
N ASP A 80 -25.86 0.22 -9.13
CA ASP A 80 -24.80 -0.76 -9.40
C ASP A 80 -25.32 -1.95 -10.22
N LEU A 81 -26.51 -2.47 -9.89
CA LEU A 81 -27.11 -3.55 -10.68
C LEU A 81 -27.41 -3.10 -12.10
N LEU A 82 -27.90 -1.87 -12.30
CA LEU A 82 -28.14 -1.32 -13.63
C LEU A 82 -26.86 -1.15 -14.44
N ARG A 83 -25.77 -0.71 -13.80
CA ARG A 83 -24.45 -0.57 -14.43
C ARG A 83 -23.95 -1.93 -14.93
N SER A 84 -23.88 -2.92 -14.04
CA SER A 84 -23.42 -4.27 -14.42
C SER A 84 -24.38 -4.97 -15.40
N LYS A 85 -25.69 -4.73 -15.30
CA LYS A 85 -26.67 -5.24 -16.26
C LYS A 85 -26.48 -4.64 -17.66
N ALA A 86 -26.23 -3.33 -17.74
CA ALA A 86 -25.96 -2.66 -19.01
C ALA A 86 -24.69 -3.20 -19.67
N GLU A 87 -23.65 -3.46 -18.89
CA GLU A 87 -22.40 -4.07 -19.35
C GLU A 87 -22.60 -5.50 -19.85
N ALA A 88 -23.29 -6.36 -19.09
CA ALA A 88 -23.61 -7.73 -19.53
C ALA A 88 -24.46 -7.74 -20.83
N LEU A 89 -25.41 -6.81 -20.97
CA LEU A 89 -26.19 -6.65 -22.20
C LEU A 89 -25.32 -6.19 -23.38
N SER A 90 -24.38 -5.28 -23.13
CA SER A 90 -23.40 -4.83 -24.14
C SER A 90 -22.55 -5.99 -24.65
N ASN A 91 -21.98 -6.79 -23.74
CA ASN A 91 -21.15 -7.94 -24.08
C ASN A 91 -21.91 -9.05 -24.86
N LEU A 92 -23.23 -9.12 -24.74
CA LEU A 92 -24.08 -10.00 -25.55
C LEU A 92 -24.46 -9.42 -26.92
N GLY A 93 -24.09 -8.17 -27.22
CA GLY A 93 -24.54 -7.44 -28.40
C GLY A 93 -26.03 -7.06 -28.35
N ARG A 94 -26.65 -7.05 -27.15
CA ARG A 94 -28.05 -6.63 -26.93
C ARG A 94 -28.13 -5.12 -26.72
N THR A 95 -27.63 -4.37 -27.70
CA THR A 95 -27.38 -2.92 -27.63
C THR A 95 -28.61 -2.10 -27.20
N ASP A 96 -29.79 -2.34 -27.79
CA ASP A 96 -31.01 -1.58 -27.47
C ASP A 96 -31.38 -1.70 -25.97
N GLU A 97 -31.18 -2.87 -25.39
CA GLU A 97 -31.47 -3.14 -23.99
C GLU A 97 -30.41 -2.53 -23.06
N ALA A 98 -29.13 -2.58 -23.45
CA ALA A 98 -28.04 -1.91 -22.74
C ALA A 98 -28.26 -0.39 -22.69
N VAL A 99 -28.66 0.22 -23.81
CA VAL A 99 -29.05 1.63 -23.90
C VAL A 99 -30.24 1.94 -22.98
N ALA A 100 -31.27 1.08 -22.98
CA ALA A 100 -32.42 1.26 -22.10
C ALA A 100 -32.04 1.18 -20.60
N ALA A 101 -31.10 0.30 -20.23
CA ALA A 101 -30.58 0.18 -18.87
C ALA A 101 -29.76 1.43 -18.47
N ASN A 102 -28.84 1.90 -19.31
CA ASN A 102 -28.08 3.12 -19.06
C ASN A 102 -28.98 4.37 -18.97
N ARG A 103 -30.03 4.49 -19.79
CA ARG A 103 -31.03 5.56 -19.65
C ARG A 103 -31.81 5.49 -18.34
N ARG A 104 -32.04 4.29 -17.78
CA ARG A 104 -32.61 4.14 -16.42
C ARG A 104 -31.61 4.63 -15.39
N LEU A 105 -30.33 4.28 -15.54
CA LEU A 105 -29.26 4.72 -14.66
C LEU A 105 -29.11 6.25 -14.65
N LEU A 106 -29.10 6.92 -15.81
CA LEU A 106 -29.08 8.39 -15.87
C LEU A 106 -30.30 9.09 -15.26
N ARG A 107 -31.45 8.41 -15.13
CA ARG A 107 -32.57 8.98 -14.37
C ARG A 107 -32.31 8.95 -12.86
N MET A 108 -31.50 8.02 -12.38
CA MET A 108 -31.08 7.91 -10.97
C MET A 108 -29.85 8.78 -10.70
N GLU A 109 -28.93 8.86 -11.66
CA GLU A 109 -27.65 9.58 -11.58
C GLU A 109 -27.45 10.49 -12.80
N PRO A 110 -28.14 11.64 -12.89
CA PRO A 110 -28.16 12.47 -14.09
C PRO A 110 -26.83 13.10 -14.49
N GLU A 111 -25.86 13.14 -13.58
CA GLU A 111 -24.56 13.79 -13.76
C GLU A 111 -23.42 12.78 -13.91
N ASN A 112 -23.72 11.47 -13.99
CA ASN A 112 -22.69 10.43 -14.09
C ASN A 112 -22.03 10.42 -15.50
N PRO A 113 -20.78 10.89 -15.65
CA PRO A 113 -20.13 11.00 -16.96
C PRO A 113 -19.83 9.63 -17.57
N SER A 114 -19.51 8.61 -16.74
CA SER A 114 -19.26 7.25 -17.21
C SER A 114 -20.51 6.66 -17.88
N THR A 115 -21.70 6.86 -17.30
CA THR A 115 -22.95 6.38 -17.92
C THR A 115 -23.29 7.11 -19.22
N VAL A 116 -22.99 8.40 -19.32
CA VAL A 116 -23.15 9.15 -20.58
C VAL A 116 -22.18 8.65 -21.65
N ALA A 117 -20.93 8.37 -21.27
CA ALA A 117 -19.92 7.78 -22.15
C ALA A 117 -20.38 6.41 -22.68
N GLU A 118 -20.91 5.54 -21.82
CA GLU A 118 -21.45 4.23 -22.24
C GLU A 118 -22.62 4.37 -23.23
N LEU A 119 -23.56 5.28 -22.99
CA LEU A 119 -24.65 5.54 -23.94
C LEU A 119 -24.15 6.02 -25.30
N LEU A 120 -23.13 6.86 -25.29
CA LEU A 120 -22.55 7.41 -26.51
C LEU A 120 -21.79 6.33 -27.29
N VAL A 121 -21.11 5.41 -26.61
CA VAL A 121 -20.39 4.29 -27.24
C VAL A 121 -21.39 3.27 -27.83
N LEU A 122 -22.44 2.92 -27.09
CA LEU A 122 -23.40 1.89 -27.50
C LEU A 122 -24.26 2.27 -28.71
N ALA A 123 -24.73 3.51 -28.78
CA ALA A 123 -25.66 3.94 -29.83
C ALA A 123 -25.43 5.40 -30.24
N PRO A 124 -24.25 5.75 -30.76
CA PRO A 124 -23.81 7.13 -30.97
C PRO A 124 -24.80 7.96 -31.80
N GLU A 125 -25.36 7.41 -32.87
CA GLU A 125 -26.32 8.13 -33.73
C GLU A 125 -27.67 8.36 -33.04
N GLU A 126 -28.16 7.40 -32.25
CA GLU A 126 -29.44 7.50 -31.54
C GLU A 126 -29.34 8.45 -30.34
N THR A 127 -28.22 8.38 -29.61
CA THR A 127 -28.00 9.10 -28.35
C THR A 127 -27.34 10.46 -28.55
N ALA A 128 -26.80 10.77 -29.74
CA ALA A 128 -26.15 12.07 -30.04
C ALA A 128 -26.97 13.29 -29.59
N ALA A 129 -28.27 13.32 -29.86
CA ALA A 129 -29.14 14.44 -29.45
C ALA A 129 -29.32 14.51 -27.91
N GLU A 130 -29.45 13.35 -27.26
CA GLU A 130 -29.59 13.23 -25.80
C GLU A 130 -28.30 13.67 -25.09
N VAL A 131 -27.15 13.21 -25.59
CA VAL A 131 -25.82 13.57 -25.09
C VAL A 131 -25.52 15.06 -25.34
N THR A 132 -25.89 15.61 -26.50
CA THR A 132 -25.80 17.05 -26.77
C THR A 132 -26.59 17.85 -25.73
N GLN A 133 -27.84 17.47 -25.49
CA GLN A 133 -28.67 18.13 -24.48
C GLN A 133 -28.11 17.97 -23.06
N TRP A 134 -27.46 16.85 -22.76
CA TRP A 134 -26.76 16.66 -21.50
C TRP A 134 -25.55 17.60 -21.37
N LEU A 135 -24.70 17.66 -22.40
CA LEU A 135 -23.52 18.53 -22.44
C LEU A 135 -23.91 20.01 -22.33
N GLU A 136 -24.94 20.44 -23.05
CA GLU A 136 -25.44 21.83 -23.00
C GLU A 136 -26.00 22.25 -21.64
N ARG A 137 -26.40 21.28 -20.79
CA ARG A 137 -26.85 21.54 -19.42
C ARG A 137 -25.71 21.62 -18.41
N GLN A 138 -24.51 21.18 -18.76
CA GLN A 138 -23.35 21.24 -17.87
C GLN A 138 -22.91 22.69 -17.69
N SER A 139 -22.32 22.99 -16.53
CA SER A 139 -21.72 24.29 -16.23
C SER A 139 -20.55 24.62 -17.17
N SER A 140 -19.85 23.59 -17.65
CA SER A 140 -18.72 23.69 -18.57
C SER A 140 -18.84 22.64 -19.70
N PRO A 141 -19.67 22.89 -20.74
CA PRO A 141 -19.95 21.89 -21.77
C PRO A 141 -18.71 21.36 -22.50
N LEU A 142 -17.69 22.20 -22.69
CA LEU A 142 -16.45 21.81 -23.38
C LEU A 142 -15.56 20.91 -22.49
N GLU A 143 -15.42 21.24 -21.21
CA GLU A 143 -14.65 20.41 -20.26
C GLU A 143 -15.37 19.08 -20.00
N SER A 144 -16.70 19.08 -19.94
CA SER A 144 -17.48 17.84 -19.86
C SER A 144 -17.31 16.98 -21.12
N ALA A 145 -17.26 17.59 -22.31
CA ALA A 145 -16.98 16.85 -23.55
C ALA A 145 -15.57 16.23 -23.51
N GLU A 146 -14.55 16.98 -23.08
CA GLU A 146 -13.19 16.47 -22.91
C GLU A 146 -13.10 15.33 -21.89
N SER A 147 -13.80 15.45 -20.76
CA SER A 147 -13.90 14.37 -19.77
C SER A 147 -14.54 13.11 -20.36
N LEU A 148 -15.57 13.23 -21.20
CA LEU A 148 -16.17 12.08 -21.87
C LEU A 148 -15.19 11.39 -22.83
N VAL A 149 -14.31 12.15 -23.49
CA VAL A 149 -13.28 11.61 -24.40
C VAL A 149 -12.37 10.65 -23.65
N ASN A 150 -11.93 11.00 -22.44
CA ASN A 150 -11.12 10.11 -21.60
C ASN A 150 -11.83 8.78 -21.30
N HIS A 151 -13.16 8.82 -21.10
CA HIS A 151 -13.94 7.63 -20.79
C HIS A 151 -14.19 6.74 -22.02
N VAL A 152 -14.33 7.34 -23.21
CA VAL A 152 -14.63 6.58 -24.43
C VAL A 152 -13.40 6.11 -25.18
N ALA A 153 -12.23 6.74 -24.98
CA ALA A 153 -11.01 6.47 -25.74
C ALA A 153 -10.61 4.99 -25.70
N TRP A 154 -10.71 4.35 -24.53
CA TRP A 154 -10.27 2.97 -24.33
C TRP A 154 -11.28 1.90 -24.79
N ARG A 155 -12.44 2.30 -25.33
CA ARG A 155 -13.48 1.37 -25.80
C ARG A 155 -13.29 1.04 -27.28
N GLU A 156 -13.51 -0.22 -27.68
CA GLU A 156 -13.37 -0.67 -29.08
C GLU A 156 -14.21 0.17 -30.07
N GLN A 157 -15.40 0.62 -29.66
CA GLN A 157 -16.29 1.46 -30.47
C GLN A 157 -16.14 2.97 -30.17
N GLY A 158 -15.17 3.34 -29.33
CA GLY A 158 -14.92 4.70 -28.88
C GLY A 158 -14.71 5.72 -30.00
N GLY A 159 -14.13 5.30 -31.14
CA GLY A 159 -13.83 6.20 -32.25
C GLY A 159 -15.06 6.94 -32.83
N ILE A 160 -16.25 6.31 -32.86
CA ILE A 160 -17.47 7.00 -33.33
C ILE A 160 -17.93 8.04 -32.29
N ALA A 161 -17.94 7.64 -31.02
CA ALA A 161 -18.26 8.53 -29.90
C ALA A 161 -17.32 9.74 -29.85
N MET A 162 -16.01 9.53 -30.02
CA MET A 162 -15.04 10.62 -30.02
C MET A 162 -15.24 11.57 -31.21
N ARG A 163 -15.54 11.08 -32.42
CA ARG A 163 -15.84 11.93 -33.59
C ARG A 163 -17.11 12.76 -33.42
N PHE A 164 -18.11 12.22 -32.72
CA PHE A 164 -19.28 13.01 -32.31
C PHE A 164 -18.86 14.13 -31.35
N LEU A 165 -18.06 13.82 -30.32
CA LEU A 165 -17.56 14.81 -29.36
C LEU A 165 -16.68 15.87 -30.06
N GLU A 166 -15.85 15.48 -31.03
CA GLU A 166 -15.06 16.40 -31.87
C GLU A 166 -15.96 17.36 -32.64
N SER A 167 -17.01 16.84 -33.25
CA SER A 167 -17.98 17.66 -34.00
C SER A 167 -18.69 18.66 -33.08
N PHE A 168 -19.10 18.21 -31.89
CA PHE A 168 -19.69 19.08 -30.87
C PHE A 168 -18.72 20.18 -30.43
N VAL A 169 -17.47 19.84 -30.10
CA VAL A 169 -16.45 20.81 -29.68
C VAL A 169 -16.13 21.78 -30.83
N ARG A 170 -15.98 21.31 -32.07
CA ARG A 170 -15.72 22.17 -33.24
C ARG A 170 -16.90 23.10 -33.52
N GLU A 171 -18.14 22.66 -33.34
CA GLU A 171 -19.32 23.53 -33.48
C GLU A 171 -19.34 24.65 -32.44
N LYS A 172 -19.04 24.32 -31.17
CA LYS A 172 -19.12 25.28 -30.05
C LYS A 172 -17.89 26.19 -29.94
N ALA A 173 -16.71 25.70 -30.30
CA ALA A 173 -15.43 26.38 -30.08
C ALA A 173 -14.61 26.65 -31.35
N GLY A 174 -15.07 26.22 -32.53
CA GLY A 174 -14.34 26.39 -33.80
C GLY A 174 -12.99 25.69 -33.81
N ASP A 175 -12.00 26.30 -34.46
CA ASP A 175 -10.61 25.84 -34.53
C ASP A 175 -9.80 26.18 -33.26
N SER A 176 -10.38 25.93 -32.08
CA SER A 176 -9.75 26.16 -30.77
C SER A 176 -8.61 25.19 -30.48
N ALA A 177 -7.87 25.43 -29.39
CA ALA A 177 -6.88 24.50 -28.85
C ALA A 177 -7.55 23.18 -28.40
N GLN A 178 -8.71 23.27 -27.74
CA GLN A 178 -9.49 22.12 -27.29
C GLN A 178 -9.94 21.24 -28.46
N ALA A 179 -10.36 21.85 -29.57
CA ALA A 179 -10.72 21.11 -30.78
C ALA A 179 -9.53 20.35 -31.38
N ALA A 180 -8.33 20.97 -31.37
CA ALA A 180 -7.11 20.31 -31.82
C ALA A 180 -6.67 19.18 -30.87
N ALA A 181 -6.71 19.39 -29.55
CA ALA A 181 -6.38 18.37 -28.56
C ALA A 181 -7.31 17.14 -28.66
N LEU A 182 -8.60 17.38 -28.89
CA LEU A 182 -9.56 16.29 -29.13
C LEU A 182 -9.26 15.55 -30.44
N ALA A 183 -8.97 16.26 -31.52
CA ALA A 183 -8.53 15.63 -32.77
C ALA A 183 -7.23 14.83 -32.59
N ALA A 184 -6.34 15.25 -31.68
CA ALA A 184 -5.12 14.53 -31.33
C ALA A 184 -5.42 13.19 -30.66
N ARG A 185 -6.27 13.19 -29.63
CA ARG A 185 -6.69 11.97 -28.91
C ARG A 185 -7.41 10.99 -29.82
N ILE A 186 -8.23 11.49 -30.75
CA ILE A 186 -8.87 10.64 -31.77
C ILE A 186 -7.82 9.97 -32.64
N ALA A 187 -6.86 10.74 -33.17
CA ALA A 187 -5.80 10.19 -33.99
C ALA A 187 -4.94 9.18 -33.22
N GLU A 188 -4.67 9.44 -31.93
CA GLU A 188 -3.93 8.52 -31.06
C GLU A 188 -4.68 7.21 -30.87
N ASN A 189 -5.97 7.27 -30.58
CA ASN A 189 -6.82 6.09 -30.44
C ASN A 189 -6.94 5.30 -31.77
N GLU A 190 -6.93 6.00 -32.90
CA GLU A 190 -6.90 5.38 -34.23
C GLU A 190 -5.51 4.80 -34.58
N GLY A 191 -4.50 4.96 -33.72
CA GLY A 191 -3.13 4.52 -33.95
C GLY A 191 -2.34 5.40 -34.93
N ASP A 192 -2.90 6.52 -35.39
CA ASP A 192 -2.25 7.52 -36.22
C ASP A 192 -1.46 8.49 -35.35
N LEU A 193 -0.45 7.95 -34.65
CA LEU A 193 0.43 8.70 -33.76
C LEU A 193 1.07 9.94 -34.43
N PRO A 194 1.49 9.93 -35.72
CA PRO A 194 2.01 11.13 -36.37
C PRO A 194 0.98 12.27 -36.43
N LYS A 195 -0.27 11.96 -36.75
CA LYS A 195 -1.36 12.96 -36.78
C LYS A 195 -1.76 13.39 -35.37
N ALA A 196 -1.70 12.49 -34.40
CA ALA A 196 -1.91 12.82 -33.00
C ALA A 196 -0.88 13.86 -32.52
N ALA A 197 0.40 13.61 -32.80
CA ALA A 197 1.49 14.54 -32.49
C ALA A 197 1.29 15.90 -33.17
N GLU A 198 0.93 15.92 -34.45
CA GLU A 198 0.64 17.17 -35.17
C GLU A 198 -0.49 17.97 -34.51
N ASN A 199 -1.57 17.30 -34.10
CA ASN A 199 -2.73 17.92 -33.48
C ASN A 199 -2.46 18.38 -32.03
N PHE A 200 -1.70 17.63 -31.23
CA PHE A 200 -1.29 18.10 -29.89
C PHE A 200 -0.38 19.32 -29.99
N ARG A 201 0.57 19.33 -30.93
CA ARG A 201 1.39 20.52 -31.22
C ARG A 201 0.52 21.71 -31.62
N LEU A 202 -0.46 21.51 -32.50
CA LEU A 202 -1.40 22.55 -32.91
C LEU A 202 -2.27 23.04 -31.74
N ALA A 203 -2.64 22.15 -30.81
CA ALA A 203 -3.36 22.52 -29.59
C ALA A 203 -2.50 23.43 -28.70
N ALA A 204 -1.24 23.06 -28.46
CA ALA A 204 -0.30 23.88 -27.70
C ALA A 204 -0.07 25.26 -28.36
N GLU A 205 0.08 25.32 -29.68
CA GLU A 205 0.25 26.57 -30.43
C GLU A 205 -0.97 27.50 -30.32
N ARG A 206 -2.18 26.95 -30.18
CA ARG A 206 -3.43 27.71 -30.12
C ARG A 206 -3.82 28.09 -28.69
N GLU A 207 -3.29 27.41 -27.68
CA GLU A 207 -3.66 27.63 -26.29
C GLU A 207 -2.98 28.88 -25.73
N THR A 208 -3.76 29.72 -25.06
CA THR A 208 -3.29 30.97 -24.45
C THR A 208 -3.00 30.83 -22.97
N ASP A 209 -3.65 29.88 -22.30
CA ASP A 209 -3.41 29.53 -20.91
C ASP A 209 -2.13 28.70 -20.79
N ALA A 210 -1.15 29.16 -20.01
CA ALA A 210 0.15 28.51 -19.91
C ALA A 210 0.03 27.08 -19.34
N THR A 211 -0.81 26.88 -18.32
CA THR A 211 -1.01 25.57 -17.70
C THR A 211 -1.63 24.58 -18.67
N LYS A 212 -2.65 24.98 -19.43
CA LYS A 212 -3.25 24.11 -20.46
C LYS A 212 -2.28 23.82 -21.61
N ARG A 213 -1.49 24.83 -22.02
CA ARG A 213 -0.46 24.64 -23.05
C ARG A 213 0.57 23.60 -22.62
N SER A 214 1.08 23.69 -21.39
CA SER A 214 2.01 22.69 -20.84
C SER A 214 1.39 21.30 -20.82
N GLY A 215 0.10 21.18 -20.51
CA GLY A 215 -0.62 19.90 -20.63
C GLY A 215 -0.67 19.35 -22.07
N TYR A 216 -0.81 20.19 -23.09
CA TYR A 216 -0.77 19.75 -24.49
C TYR A 216 0.65 19.39 -24.96
N ASP A 217 1.66 20.15 -24.53
CA ASP A 217 3.08 19.83 -24.79
C ASP A 217 3.48 18.51 -24.13
N TYR A 218 3.02 18.25 -22.90
CA TYR A 218 3.19 16.97 -22.20
C TYR A 218 2.63 15.79 -23.02
N ASN A 219 1.39 15.91 -23.52
CA ASN A 219 0.77 14.87 -24.36
C ASN A 219 1.50 14.71 -25.71
N TYR A 220 1.95 15.82 -26.32
CA TYR A 220 2.76 15.78 -27.54
C TYR A 220 4.05 14.98 -27.34
N VAL A 221 4.76 15.21 -26.23
CA VAL A 221 5.97 14.46 -25.86
C VAL A 221 5.67 12.97 -25.74
N SER A 222 4.62 12.59 -25.01
CA SER A 222 4.25 11.18 -24.82
C SER A 222 4.02 10.45 -26.16
N VAL A 223 3.24 11.06 -27.06
CA VAL A 223 2.99 10.50 -28.40
C VAL A 223 4.28 10.41 -29.22
N MET A 224 5.15 11.42 -29.14
CA MET A 224 6.42 11.42 -29.87
C MET A 224 7.43 10.40 -29.32
N ALA A 225 7.41 10.12 -28.01
CA ALA A 225 8.20 9.04 -27.41
C ALA A 225 7.75 7.67 -27.94
N ARG A 226 6.43 7.41 -28.02
CA ARG A 226 5.87 6.18 -28.63
C ARG A 226 6.21 6.03 -30.12
N LEU A 227 6.49 7.13 -30.82
CA LEU A 227 6.99 7.14 -32.19
C LEU A 227 8.51 6.91 -32.31
N GLY A 228 9.26 6.82 -31.20
CA GLY A 228 10.73 6.82 -31.21
C GLY A 228 11.32 8.15 -31.69
N ARG A 229 10.59 9.27 -31.48
CA ARG A 229 10.92 10.62 -31.98
C ARG A 229 11.03 11.63 -30.84
N VAL A 230 11.44 11.21 -29.63
CA VAL A 230 11.55 12.08 -28.45
C VAL A 230 12.46 13.31 -28.69
N LEU A 231 13.54 13.14 -29.46
CA LEU A 231 14.44 14.25 -29.82
C LEU A 231 13.75 15.33 -30.64
N GLU A 232 12.87 14.93 -31.56
CA GLU A 232 12.09 15.88 -32.34
C GLU A 232 11.05 16.57 -31.47
N ALA A 233 10.45 15.86 -30.51
CA ALA A 233 9.54 16.47 -29.54
C ALA A 233 10.25 17.56 -28.75
N TYR A 234 11.46 17.25 -28.26
CA TYR A 234 12.33 18.21 -27.57
C TYR A 234 12.68 19.42 -28.44
N GLU A 235 13.01 19.21 -29.72
CA GLU A 235 13.36 20.29 -30.64
C GLU A 235 12.18 21.19 -31.03
N HIS A 236 10.96 20.67 -30.99
CA HIS A 236 9.73 21.39 -31.32
C HIS A 236 8.95 21.90 -30.11
N GLY A 237 9.35 21.52 -28.90
CA GLY A 237 8.77 22.01 -27.66
C GLY A 237 8.78 23.54 -27.58
N SER A 238 7.68 24.13 -27.11
CA SER A 238 7.51 25.58 -27.04
C SER A 238 8.52 26.25 -26.10
N ASN A 239 8.91 25.53 -25.04
CA ASN A 239 10.05 25.81 -24.17
C ASN A 239 10.89 24.53 -24.04
N GLN A 240 12.11 24.55 -24.59
CA GLN A 240 12.99 23.37 -24.61
C GLN A 240 13.38 22.90 -23.21
N SER A 241 13.58 23.80 -22.24
CA SER A 241 13.93 23.42 -20.86
C SER A 241 12.76 22.75 -20.15
N GLU A 242 11.56 23.32 -20.25
CA GLU A 242 10.34 22.69 -19.72
C GLU A 242 10.05 21.35 -20.41
N THR A 243 10.26 21.28 -21.73
CA THR A 243 10.05 20.05 -22.50
C THR A 243 11.06 18.97 -22.09
N PHE A 244 12.33 19.34 -21.87
CA PHE A 244 13.34 18.42 -21.34
C PHE A 244 12.94 17.88 -19.97
N ASN A 245 12.57 18.75 -19.03
CA ASN A 245 12.13 18.35 -17.70
C ASN A 245 10.87 17.47 -17.76
N SER A 246 9.92 17.77 -18.65
CA SER A 246 8.72 16.95 -18.85
C SER A 246 9.06 15.55 -19.38
N ILE A 247 9.97 15.45 -20.36
CA ILE A 247 10.44 14.15 -20.86
C ILE A 247 11.13 13.35 -19.75
N VAL A 248 12.00 14.00 -18.97
CA VAL A 248 12.72 13.37 -17.86
C VAL A 248 11.74 12.86 -16.80
N TRP A 249 10.79 13.69 -16.37
CA TRP A 249 9.78 13.29 -15.38
C TRP A 249 8.93 12.11 -15.86
N GLN A 250 8.42 12.16 -17.10
CA GLN A 250 7.66 11.05 -17.69
C GLN A 250 8.49 9.76 -17.79
N TYR A 251 9.80 9.87 -18.03
CA TYR A 251 10.70 8.72 -18.06
C TYR A 251 10.91 8.13 -16.65
N GLU A 252 11.10 8.96 -15.64
CA GLU A 252 11.28 8.53 -14.25
C GLU A 252 10.02 7.89 -13.65
N GLU A 253 8.84 8.42 -13.98
CA GLU A 253 7.53 7.85 -13.61
C GLU A 253 7.11 6.65 -14.50
N SER A 254 7.99 6.20 -15.40
CA SER A 254 7.73 5.08 -16.33
C SER A 254 6.51 5.28 -17.26
N GLU A 255 6.13 6.52 -17.53
CA GLU A 255 5.03 6.90 -18.44
C GLU A 255 5.45 6.86 -19.92
N ILE A 256 6.75 7.03 -20.19
CA ILE A 256 7.35 6.81 -21.50
C ILE A 256 8.55 5.86 -21.40
N GLU A 257 8.73 5.05 -22.44
CA GLU A 257 9.91 4.19 -22.57
C GLU A 257 10.96 4.90 -23.42
N LEU A 258 12.15 5.10 -22.86
CA LEU A 258 13.34 5.53 -23.57
C LEU A 258 14.43 4.49 -23.38
N SER A 259 15.13 4.12 -24.45
CA SER A 259 16.38 3.39 -24.31
C SER A 259 17.47 4.28 -23.71
N ASP A 260 18.46 3.67 -23.05
CA ASP A 260 19.62 4.39 -22.51
C ASP A 260 20.31 5.27 -23.56
N ASP A 261 20.38 4.81 -24.82
CA ASP A 261 20.95 5.56 -25.94
C ASP A 261 20.08 6.76 -26.37
N GLU A 262 18.75 6.61 -26.36
CA GLU A 262 17.83 7.73 -26.63
C GLU A 262 17.88 8.78 -25.53
N PHE A 263 17.88 8.35 -24.26
CA PHE A 263 18.01 9.25 -23.13
C PHE A 263 19.38 9.96 -23.15
N ALA A 264 20.47 9.24 -23.42
CA ALA A 264 21.80 9.83 -23.57
C ALA A 264 21.86 10.86 -24.72
N LYS A 265 21.23 10.58 -25.87
CA LYS A 265 21.14 11.55 -26.97
C LYS A 265 20.33 12.78 -26.60
N LEU A 266 19.21 12.62 -25.88
CA LEU A 266 18.39 13.72 -25.40
C LEU A 266 19.21 14.63 -24.47
N VAL A 267 19.88 14.06 -23.47
CA VAL A 267 20.74 14.79 -22.55
C VAL A 267 21.88 15.49 -23.28
N ALA A 268 22.57 14.80 -24.21
CA ALA A 268 23.64 15.39 -25.00
C ALA A 268 23.15 16.56 -25.86
N ARG A 269 21.99 16.41 -26.51
CA ARG A 269 21.38 17.45 -27.33
C ARG A 269 20.93 18.65 -26.49
N HIS A 270 20.34 18.40 -25.32
CA HIS A 270 19.96 19.46 -24.39
C HIS A 270 21.18 20.26 -23.93
N ARG A 271 22.28 19.58 -23.58
CA ARG A 271 23.54 20.24 -23.18
C ARG A 271 24.24 20.98 -24.31
N GLU A 272 24.07 20.59 -25.57
CA GLU A 272 24.60 21.34 -26.70
C GLU A 272 23.92 22.72 -26.83
N LEU A 273 22.60 22.75 -26.65
CA LEU A 273 21.79 23.96 -26.79
C LEU A 273 21.79 24.81 -25.53
N HIS A 274 21.82 24.17 -24.37
CA HIS A 274 21.77 24.76 -23.03
C HIS A 274 22.95 24.27 -22.18
N PRO A 275 24.20 24.60 -22.55
CA PRO A 275 25.40 24.10 -21.87
C PRO A 275 25.51 24.53 -20.41
N ASP A 276 24.73 25.54 -20.02
CA ASP A 276 24.71 26.08 -18.67
C ASP A 276 23.48 25.65 -17.84
N ASN A 277 22.56 24.85 -18.39
CA ASN A 277 21.39 24.38 -17.65
C ASN A 277 21.78 23.31 -16.61
N ALA A 278 21.37 23.54 -15.36
CA ALA A 278 21.73 22.70 -14.21
C ALA A 278 21.13 21.29 -14.31
N SER A 279 19.86 21.16 -14.68
CA SER A 279 19.18 19.87 -14.88
C SER A 279 19.88 19.03 -15.95
N GLY A 280 20.26 19.63 -17.08
CA GLY A 280 21.05 18.98 -18.12
C GLY A 280 22.39 18.44 -17.64
N LEU A 281 23.09 19.19 -16.77
CA LEU A 281 24.35 18.77 -16.16
C LEU A 281 24.14 17.62 -15.16
N TYR A 282 23.09 17.69 -14.35
CA TYR A 282 22.68 16.63 -13.43
C TYR A 282 22.41 15.30 -14.16
N ARG A 283 21.56 15.31 -15.19
CA ARG A 283 21.23 14.10 -15.96
C ARG A 283 22.43 13.52 -16.70
N ALA A 284 23.33 14.38 -17.20
CA ALA A 284 24.58 13.89 -17.76
C ALA A 284 25.50 13.23 -16.72
N ALA A 285 25.51 13.75 -15.48
CA ALA A 285 26.25 13.11 -14.40
C ALA A 285 25.66 11.75 -14.02
N GLN A 286 24.33 11.61 -13.99
CA GLN A 286 23.66 10.32 -13.74
C GLN A 286 24.04 9.27 -14.81
N LEU A 287 24.07 9.65 -16.09
CA LEU A 287 24.55 8.78 -17.18
C LEU A 287 26.00 8.35 -16.96
N CYS A 288 26.90 9.28 -16.62
CA CYS A 288 28.29 8.95 -16.29
C CYS A 288 28.39 8.01 -15.07
N MET A 289 27.53 8.18 -14.06
CA MET A 289 27.47 7.28 -12.90
C MET A 289 27.02 5.87 -13.27
N ALA A 290 26.03 5.74 -14.17
CA ALA A 290 25.57 4.45 -14.69
C ALA A 290 26.66 3.73 -15.50
N GLU A 291 27.46 4.48 -16.27
CA GLU A 291 28.61 3.99 -17.02
C GLU A 291 29.87 3.78 -16.14
N ASN A 292 29.79 4.08 -14.84
CA ASN A 292 30.89 4.06 -13.88
C ASN A 292 32.06 5.00 -14.23
N ASP A 293 31.83 6.05 -15.02
CA ASP A 293 32.75 7.19 -15.20
C ASP A 293 32.53 8.22 -14.09
N LEU A 294 32.90 7.82 -12.87
CA LEU A 294 32.68 8.60 -11.65
C LEU A 294 33.45 9.93 -11.65
N ALA A 295 34.56 10.03 -12.40
CA ALA A 295 35.36 11.24 -12.47
C ALA A 295 34.67 12.32 -13.31
N GLU A 296 34.11 11.94 -14.46
CA GLU A 296 33.33 12.87 -15.29
C GLU A 296 32.02 13.24 -14.60
N ALA A 297 31.34 12.28 -13.95
CA ALA A 297 30.13 12.56 -13.17
C ALA A 297 30.39 13.65 -12.10
N GLU A 298 31.47 13.54 -11.33
CA GLU A 298 31.83 14.55 -10.33
C GLU A 298 32.07 15.92 -10.96
N ARG A 299 32.82 15.96 -12.07
CA ARG A 299 33.11 17.20 -12.80
C ARG A 299 31.81 17.89 -13.23
N LEU A 300 30.85 17.13 -13.74
CA LEU A 300 29.55 17.61 -14.19
C LEU A 300 28.67 18.11 -13.05
N LEU A 301 28.62 17.38 -11.92
CA LEU A 301 27.86 17.82 -10.74
C LEU A 301 28.39 19.14 -10.19
N ARG A 302 29.72 19.28 -10.07
CA ARG A 302 30.35 20.54 -9.63
C ARG A 302 30.10 21.68 -10.63
N GLU A 303 30.14 21.39 -11.92
CA GLU A 303 29.81 22.36 -12.96
C GLU A 303 28.34 22.81 -12.84
N GLY A 304 27.41 21.87 -12.64
CA GLY A 304 25.99 22.14 -12.40
C GLY A 304 25.77 23.06 -11.21
N ILE A 305 26.35 22.72 -10.06
CA ILE A 305 26.27 23.54 -8.84
C ILE A 305 26.80 24.96 -9.09
N SER A 306 27.88 25.12 -9.86
CA SER A 306 28.46 26.44 -10.15
C SER A 306 27.61 27.31 -11.09
N LYS A 307 26.62 26.72 -11.77
CA LYS A 307 25.78 27.36 -12.78
C LYS A 307 24.31 27.51 -12.38
N LEU A 308 23.95 27.08 -11.17
CA LEU A 308 22.61 27.25 -10.60
C LEU A 308 22.13 28.70 -10.69
N THR A 309 20.92 28.87 -11.20
CA THR A 309 20.16 30.12 -11.18
C THR A 309 19.22 30.15 -9.98
N GLU A 310 18.56 31.30 -9.69
CA GLU A 310 17.54 31.34 -8.63
C GLU A 310 16.31 30.49 -8.98
N SER A 311 15.95 30.38 -10.26
CA SER A 311 14.85 29.51 -10.71
C SER A 311 15.16 28.04 -10.45
N ASP A 312 16.41 27.61 -10.65
CA ASP A 312 16.81 26.22 -10.40
C ASP A 312 16.70 25.84 -8.91
N LYS A 313 16.90 26.81 -8.01
CA LYS A 313 16.70 26.62 -6.56
C LYS A 313 15.23 26.52 -6.19
N GLU A 314 14.36 27.28 -6.84
CA GLU A 314 12.91 27.15 -6.67
C GLU A 314 12.39 25.79 -7.15
N GLU A 315 13.10 25.16 -8.11
CA GLU A 315 12.81 23.82 -8.65
C GLU A 315 13.55 22.67 -7.91
N PHE A 316 14.24 22.93 -6.79
CA PHE A 316 15.00 21.95 -5.99
C PHE A 316 16.16 21.24 -6.72
N ILE A 317 16.61 21.75 -7.88
CA ILE A 317 17.71 21.16 -8.65
C ILE A 317 19.05 21.28 -7.91
N ASP A 318 19.20 22.29 -7.05
CA ASP A 318 20.38 22.46 -6.21
C ASP A 318 20.52 21.33 -5.17
N ASP A 319 19.42 20.92 -4.56
CA ASP A 319 19.35 19.78 -3.64
C ASP A 319 19.68 18.47 -4.36
N GLU A 320 19.15 18.24 -5.57
CA GLU A 320 19.45 17.05 -6.37
C GLU A 320 20.95 16.96 -6.70
N LEU A 321 21.53 18.05 -7.21
CA LEU A 321 22.94 18.13 -7.57
C LEU A 321 23.86 17.94 -6.35
N GLN A 322 23.54 18.58 -5.23
CA GLN A 322 24.32 18.47 -4.00
C GLN A 322 24.24 17.05 -3.43
N THR A 323 23.03 16.48 -3.34
CA THR A 323 22.82 15.12 -2.83
C THR A 323 23.53 14.09 -3.70
N ALA A 324 23.46 14.24 -5.03
CA ALA A 324 24.17 13.36 -5.95
C ALA A 324 25.70 13.49 -5.82
N LEU A 325 26.23 14.71 -5.68
CA LEU A 325 27.66 14.93 -5.47
C LEU A 325 28.13 14.32 -4.15
N GLN A 326 27.38 14.52 -3.08
CA GLN A 326 27.69 13.96 -1.76
C GLN A 326 27.68 12.43 -1.79
N SER A 327 26.65 11.83 -2.37
CA SER A 327 26.54 10.38 -2.54
C SER A 327 27.69 9.82 -3.38
N LEU A 328 28.03 10.48 -4.50
CA LEU A 328 29.16 10.10 -5.35
C LEU A 328 30.51 10.16 -4.61
N LEU A 329 30.75 11.25 -3.87
CA LEU A 329 31.97 11.42 -3.08
C LEU A 329 32.05 10.39 -1.95
N ALA A 330 30.93 10.11 -1.27
CA ALA A 330 30.86 9.04 -0.27
C ALA A 330 31.19 7.67 -0.89
N ARG A 331 30.55 7.33 -2.02
CA ARG A 331 30.77 6.09 -2.78
C ARG A 331 32.20 5.94 -3.32
N THR A 332 32.93 7.04 -3.50
CA THR A 332 34.34 7.01 -3.94
C THR A 332 35.35 7.09 -2.78
N GLY A 333 34.91 7.03 -1.52
CA GLY A 333 35.80 7.09 -0.34
C GLY A 333 36.29 8.48 0.01
N ARG A 334 35.54 9.49 -0.42
CA ARG A 334 35.78 10.90 -0.13
C ARG A 334 34.65 11.48 0.72
N ALA A 335 34.14 10.69 1.66
CA ALA A 335 33.05 11.10 2.56
C ALA A 335 33.34 12.38 3.34
N VAL A 336 34.59 12.61 3.76
CA VAL A 336 35.00 13.86 4.42
C VAL A 336 34.84 15.06 3.49
N GLU A 337 35.16 14.89 2.22
CA GLU A 337 34.98 15.94 1.22
C GLU A 337 33.51 16.16 0.88
N ALA A 338 32.71 15.08 0.79
CA ALA A 338 31.26 15.15 0.66
C ALA A 338 30.66 16.04 1.76
N TYR A 339 31.04 15.75 3.00
CA TYR A 339 30.62 16.51 4.18
C TYR A 339 31.07 17.98 4.16
N GLU A 340 32.27 18.26 3.65
CA GLU A 340 32.78 19.64 3.53
C GLU A 340 32.19 20.42 2.36
N SER A 341 31.56 19.73 1.40
CA SER A 341 30.98 20.37 0.21
C SER A 341 29.61 21.01 0.48
N VAL A 342 29.00 20.73 1.63
CA VAL A 342 27.74 21.31 2.07
C VAL A 342 27.88 22.81 2.17
N SER A 343 27.07 23.56 1.42
CA SER A 343 27.12 25.01 1.45
C SER A 343 26.38 25.55 2.68
N VAL A 344 26.99 26.46 3.42
CA VAL A 344 26.42 27.10 4.64
C VAL A 344 25.34 28.15 4.27
N GLY A 345 24.62 27.97 3.17
CA GLY A 345 23.74 28.99 2.58
C GLY A 345 22.33 28.52 2.20
N GLY A 346 22.01 27.24 2.34
CA GLY A 346 20.65 26.72 2.08
C GLY A 346 19.64 27.15 3.16
N GLU A 347 18.35 26.99 2.87
CA GLU A 347 17.25 27.32 3.81
C GLU A 347 17.38 26.61 5.17
N ASN A 348 18.12 25.50 5.21
CA ASN A 348 18.40 24.72 6.42
C ASN A 348 19.40 25.38 7.41
N GLY A 349 19.96 26.54 7.09
CA GLY A 349 20.67 27.40 8.06
C GLY A 349 21.91 26.77 8.73
N GLU A 350 22.10 27.05 10.03
CA GLU A 350 23.26 26.61 10.83
C GLU A 350 23.37 25.07 10.97
N ASP A 351 22.30 24.33 10.62
CA ASP A 351 22.20 22.88 10.80
C ASP A 351 22.47 22.06 9.53
N ALA A 352 22.80 22.70 8.40
CA ALA A 352 23.07 21.99 7.14
C ALA A 352 24.21 20.95 7.28
N ASP A 353 25.26 21.29 8.03
CA ASP A 353 26.35 20.35 8.34
C ASP A 353 25.83 19.16 9.19
N VAL A 354 24.85 19.34 10.08
CA VAL A 354 24.31 18.24 10.90
C VAL A 354 23.49 17.28 10.04
N VAL A 355 22.59 17.82 9.21
CA VAL A 355 21.76 17.00 8.29
C VAL A 355 22.64 16.20 7.33
N ALA A 356 23.65 16.84 6.72
CA ALA A 356 24.55 16.15 5.81
C ALA A 356 25.38 15.07 6.51
N PHE A 357 25.80 15.29 7.75
CA PHE A 357 26.47 14.27 8.53
C PHE A 357 25.57 13.05 8.74
N GLU A 358 24.31 13.23 9.14
CA GLU A 358 23.37 12.13 9.35
C GLU A 358 23.16 11.31 8.06
N GLN A 359 22.86 11.98 6.94
CA GLN A 359 22.65 11.33 5.63
C GLN A 359 23.88 10.55 5.16
N LEU A 360 25.07 11.17 5.24
CA LEU A 360 26.32 10.51 4.87
C LEU A 360 26.67 9.37 5.81
N ALA A 361 26.45 9.53 7.11
CA ALA A 361 26.74 8.51 8.10
C ALA A 361 25.85 7.28 7.91
N ASP A 362 24.56 7.48 7.64
CA ASP A 362 23.61 6.43 7.30
C ASP A 362 24.00 5.69 6.02
N THR A 363 24.32 6.44 4.95
CA THR A 363 24.81 5.88 3.69
C THR A 363 26.06 5.01 3.89
N LEU A 364 27.02 5.47 4.71
CA LEU A 364 28.25 4.74 4.99
C LEU A 364 28.03 3.52 5.89
N SER A 365 27.12 3.58 6.87
CA SER A 365 26.77 2.40 7.68
C SER A 365 26.05 1.34 6.84
N ASN A 366 25.11 1.73 6.00
CA ASN A 366 24.32 0.82 5.17
C ASN A 366 25.15 0.19 4.04
N SER A 367 26.26 0.83 3.64
CA SER A 367 27.20 0.29 2.65
C SER A 367 28.43 -0.40 3.27
N ASP A 368 28.41 -0.70 4.57
CA ASP A 368 29.50 -1.36 5.32
C ASP A 368 30.85 -0.62 5.27
N ARG A 369 30.83 0.69 5.01
CA ARG A 369 32.03 1.56 4.87
C ARG A 369 32.50 2.14 6.19
N TRP A 370 32.67 1.27 7.18
CA TRP A 370 32.98 1.64 8.56
C TRP A 370 34.26 2.47 8.75
N THR A 371 35.24 2.34 7.86
CA THR A 371 36.49 3.14 7.92
C THR A 371 36.24 4.60 7.52
N ASP A 372 35.42 4.81 6.50
CA ASP A 372 35.05 6.16 6.06
C ASP A 372 34.10 6.82 7.06
N LEU A 373 33.20 6.03 7.67
CA LEU A 373 32.35 6.50 8.76
C LEU A 373 33.18 6.99 9.95
N ASP A 374 34.25 6.27 10.36
CA ASP A 374 35.14 6.71 11.44
C ASP A 374 35.84 8.05 11.10
N LEU A 375 36.28 8.23 9.85
CA LEU A 375 36.87 9.50 9.41
C LEU A 375 35.83 10.64 9.40
N LEU A 376 34.62 10.36 8.93
CA LEU A 376 33.51 11.32 8.92
C LEU A 376 33.15 11.75 10.35
N ILE A 377 33.03 10.81 11.28
CA ILE A 377 32.82 11.06 12.72
C ILE A 377 33.93 11.97 13.27
N GLN A 378 35.20 11.67 12.99
CA GLN A 378 36.32 12.49 13.46
C GLN A 378 36.24 13.91 12.91
N ARG A 379 35.81 14.07 11.65
CA ARG A 379 35.64 15.39 11.04
C ARG A 379 34.48 16.17 11.65
N HIS A 380 33.32 15.53 11.79
CA HIS A 380 32.13 16.15 12.37
C HIS A 380 32.39 16.57 13.82
N ARG A 381 33.08 15.74 14.62
CA ARG A 381 33.46 16.04 16.01
C ARG A 381 34.25 17.34 16.16
N ALA A 382 35.06 17.69 15.16
CA ALA A 382 35.87 18.91 15.22
C ALA A 382 35.03 20.19 15.11
N LYS A 383 33.83 20.11 14.51
CA LYS A 383 32.90 21.23 14.34
C LYS A 383 31.75 21.18 15.35
N HIS A 384 31.16 20.00 15.55
CA HIS A 384 29.97 19.77 16.35
C HIS A 384 30.26 18.67 17.38
N ALA A 385 31.12 18.97 18.35
CA ALA A 385 31.50 18.01 19.40
C ALA A 385 30.33 17.61 20.30
N ASP A 386 29.29 18.44 20.35
CA ASP A 386 28.09 18.27 21.16
C ASP A 386 26.89 17.77 20.32
N ASP A 387 27.07 17.41 19.04
CA ASP A 387 26.01 16.77 18.26
C ASP A 387 25.70 15.38 18.84
N PRO A 388 24.45 15.09 19.24
CA PRO A 388 24.06 13.77 19.68
C PRO A 388 24.30 12.69 18.62
N MET A 389 24.00 12.96 17.33
CA MET A 389 24.04 11.92 16.28
C MET A 389 25.45 11.42 16.01
N LEU A 390 26.46 12.26 16.17
CA LEU A 390 27.85 11.82 16.20
C LEU A 390 28.09 10.63 17.13
N HIS A 391 27.54 10.68 18.34
CA HIS A 391 27.68 9.61 19.31
C HIS A 391 26.82 8.38 18.99
N TYR A 392 25.71 8.58 18.28
CA TYR A 392 24.91 7.48 17.74
C TYR A 392 25.75 6.61 16.80
N TYR A 393 26.35 7.23 15.78
CA TYR A 393 27.14 6.53 14.78
C TYR A 393 28.48 6.01 15.34
N GLU A 394 29.08 6.68 16.33
CA GLU A 394 30.18 6.09 17.12
C GLU A 394 29.74 4.80 17.82
N GLY A 395 28.55 4.82 18.41
CA GLY A 395 27.92 3.67 19.02
C GLY A 395 27.78 2.51 18.04
N GLN A 396 27.19 2.78 16.87
CA GLN A 396 27.04 1.79 15.79
C GLN A 396 28.38 1.21 15.34
N LEU A 397 29.38 2.06 15.09
CA LEU A 397 30.73 1.63 14.71
C LEU A 397 31.35 0.70 15.78
N ARG A 398 31.14 0.99 17.06
CA ARG A 398 31.63 0.14 18.17
C ARG A 398 30.82 -1.16 18.31
N VAL A 399 29.50 -1.14 18.07
CA VAL A 399 28.65 -2.36 17.98
C VAL A 399 29.20 -3.28 16.89
N ARG A 400 29.47 -2.74 15.70
CA ARG A 400 30.03 -3.52 14.58
C ARG A 400 31.39 -4.14 14.90
N GLN A 401 32.22 -3.43 15.68
CA GLN A 401 33.52 -3.90 16.16
C GLN A 401 33.43 -4.85 17.37
N GLU A 402 32.23 -5.23 17.80
CA GLU A 402 31.97 -6.02 19.01
C GLU A 402 32.52 -5.40 20.31
N ARG A 403 32.74 -4.08 20.30
CA ARG A 403 33.23 -3.30 21.44
C ARG A 403 32.07 -2.80 22.28
N TRP A 404 31.26 -3.74 22.78
CA TRP A 404 29.96 -3.49 23.41
C TRP A 404 29.97 -2.46 24.53
N PHE A 405 31.01 -2.48 25.39
CA PHE A 405 31.14 -1.52 26.49
C PHE A 405 31.39 -0.10 25.99
N GLU A 406 32.19 0.05 24.95
CA GLU A 406 32.49 1.36 24.35
C GLU A 406 31.30 1.89 23.56
N ALA A 407 30.58 0.99 22.87
CA ALA A 407 29.31 1.33 22.22
C ALA A 407 28.30 1.88 23.23
N THR A 408 28.12 1.16 24.35
CA THR A 408 27.23 1.58 25.44
C THR A 408 27.62 2.96 25.97
N ALA A 409 28.92 3.22 26.16
CA ALA A 409 29.40 4.50 26.66
C ALA A 409 29.17 5.67 25.66
N ALA A 410 29.43 5.43 24.37
CA ALA A 410 29.19 6.43 23.32
C ALA A 410 27.70 6.75 23.19
N LEU A 411 26.84 5.72 23.07
CA LEU A 411 25.39 5.90 22.94
C LEU A 411 24.77 6.63 24.13
N ARG A 412 25.23 6.36 25.36
CA ARG A 412 24.77 7.13 26.52
C ARG A 412 25.14 8.60 26.42
N ARG A 413 26.38 8.91 26.04
CA ARG A 413 26.82 10.29 25.88
C ARG A 413 25.97 11.04 24.85
N GLY A 414 25.70 10.44 23.69
CA GLY A 414 24.84 11.06 22.68
C GLY A 414 23.43 11.28 23.18
N ARG A 415 22.87 10.30 23.87
CA ARG A 415 21.53 10.44 24.45
C ARG A 415 21.47 11.50 25.55
N ASP A 416 22.51 11.65 26.37
CA ASP A 416 22.58 12.67 27.42
C ASP A 416 22.70 14.11 26.84
N LEU A 417 22.97 14.25 25.54
CA LEU A 417 22.96 15.52 24.80
C LEU A 417 21.62 15.82 24.12
N LEU A 418 20.72 14.83 24.01
CA LEU A 418 19.38 15.04 23.45
C LEU A 418 18.46 15.67 24.51
N ASP A 419 17.54 16.51 24.05
CA ASP A 419 16.41 16.93 24.88
C ASP A 419 15.51 15.71 25.17
N GLU A 420 14.91 15.65 26.37
CA GLU A 420 14.13 14.48 26.82
C GLU A 420 12.90 14.18 25.93
N GLU A 421 12.40 15.20 25.22
CA GLU A 421 11.26 15.11 24.29
C GLU A 421 11.66 14.70 22.87
N ASP A 422 12.96 14.56 22.57
CA ASP A 422 13.44 14.20 21.24
C ASP A 422 13.10 12.74 20.91
N TYR A 423 12.46 12.52 19.76
CA TYR A 423 12.09 11.19 19.25
C TYR A 423 13.31 10.27 19.10
N ARG A 424 14.50 10.83 18.84
CA ARG A 424 15.78 10.13 18.74
C ARG A 424 16.15 9.42 20.04
N HIS A 425 15.61 9.84 21.18
CA HIS A 425 15.84 9.16 22.46
C HIS A 425 15.41 7.67 22.41
N ASN A 426 14.42 7.31 21.58
CA ASN A 426 14.04 5.91 21.36
C ASN A 426 15.07 5.17 20.50
N LEU A 427 15.55 5.80 19.43
CA LEU A 427 16.59 5.25 18.55
C LEU A 427 17.86 4.89 19.33
N PHE A 428 18.35 5.82 20.15
CA PHE A 428 19.48 5.57 21.04
C PHE A 428 19.18 4.49 22.07
N GLY A 429 18.03 4.56 22.72
CA GLY A 429 17.68 3.65 23.80
C GLY A 429 17.58 2.20 23.34
N PHE A 430 17.07 1.95 22.13
CA PHE A 430 17.01 0.60 21.56
C PHE A 430 18.41 0.05 21.26
N LEU A 431 19.24 0.80 20.53
CA LEU A 431 20.60 0.36 20.20
C LEU A 431 21.48 0.20 21.46
N LEU A 432 21.30 1.09 22.44
CA LEU A 432 21.99 1.02 23.73
C LEU A 432 21.58 -0.25 24.52
N ALA A 433 20.30 -0.60 24.54
CA ALA A 433 19.82 -1.82 25.15
C ALA A 433 20.38 -3.07 24.45
N GLN A 434 20.45 -3.06 23.11
CA GLN A 434 21.06 -4.15 22.34
C GLN A 434 22.57 -4.29 22.62
N ALA A 435 23.31 -3.17 22.62
CA ALA A 435 24.74 -3.16 22.94
C ALA A 435 24.99 -3.67 24.37
N ALA A 436 24.19 -3.23 25.34
CA ALA A 436 24.27 -3.69 26.72
C ALA A 436 23.90 -5.17 26.88
N LEU A 437 22.95 -5.66 26.08
CA LEU A 437 22.59 -7.07 26.05
C LEU A 437 23.73 -7.92 25.48
N ASN A 438 24.31 -7.52 24.34
CA ASN A 438 25.46 -8.18 23.73
C ASN A 438 26.71 -8.18 24.62
N GLY A 439 26.95 -7.10 25.35
CA GLY A 439 28.05 -7.00 26.31
C GLY A 439 27.84 -7.78 27.61
N GLY A 440 26.67 -8.43 27.79
CA GLY A 440 26.31 -9.11 29.04
C GLY A 440 26.10 -8.17 30.23
N ASN A 441 25.97 -6.87 29.99
CA ASN A 441 25.84 -5.82 31.00
C ASN A 441 24.44 -5.19 31.03
N TRP A 442 23.41 -5.86 30.50
CA TRP A 442 22.03 -5.38 30.52
C TRP A 442 21.52 -5.06 31.93
N GLN A 443 21.97 -5.81 32.95
CA GLN A 443 21.60 -5.57 34.36
C GLN A 443 22.16 -4.24 34.87
N GLN A 444 23.40 -3.93 34.49
CA GLN A 444 24.05 -2.68 34.83
C GLN A 444 23.39 -1.53 34.09
N PHE A 445 23.15 -1.68 32.78
CA PHE A 445 22.38 -0.73 31.98
C PHE A 445 21.05 -0.43 32.67
N TYR A 446 20.21 -1.44 32.89
CA TYR A 446 18.94 -1.25 33.57
C TYR A 446 19.08 -0.62 34.96
N ALA A 447 20.15 -0.89 35.72
CA ALA A 447 20.40 -0.31 37.03
C ALA A 447 20.88 1.16 37.00
N GLU A 448 21.48 1.61 35.90
CA GLU A 448 22.02 2.97 35.74
C GLU A 448 21.04 3.93 35.04
N GLU A 449 20.08 3.40 34.27
CA GLU A 449 19.10 4.23 33.55
C GLU A 449 18.22 5.09 34.45
N THR A 450 18.03 6.36 34.12
CA THR A 450 17.15 7.27 34.86
C THR A 450 15.68 6.92 34.62
N ASP A 451 15.29 6.79 33.34
CA ASP A 451 13.96 6.32 32.91
C ASP A 451 13.92 4.77 32.87
N LYS A 452 13.70 4.18 34.06
CA LYS A 452 13.59 2.72 34.22
C LYS A 452 12.47 2.11 33.38
N PRO A 453 11.26 2.70 33.28
CA PRO A 453 10.20 2.21 32.37
C PRO A 453 10.65 2.11 30.92
N ARG A 454 11.27 3.15 30.36
CA ARG A 454 11.72 3.15 28.97
C ARG A 454 12.84 2.14 28.73
N ALA A 455 13.82 2.08 29.64
CA ALA A 455 14.89 1.08 29.59
C ALA A 455 14.35 -0.36 29.66
N PHE A 456 13.32 -0.59 30.48
CA PHE A 456 12.63 -1.86 30.56
C PHE A 456 11.96 -2.24 29.24
N ASN A 457 11.24 -1.31 28.60
CA ASN A 457 10.64 -1.54 27.28
C ASN A 457 11.69 -1.98 26.25
N HIS A 458 12.77 -1.21 26.11
CA HIS A 458 13.84 -1.51 25.14
C HIS A 458 14.48 -2.88 25.38
N LEU A 459 14.76 -3.23 26.65
CA LEU A 459 15.26 -4.57 26.99
C LEU A 459 14.25 -5.66 26.67
N CYS A 460 12.98 -5.47 26.99
CA CYS A 460 11.94 -6.44 26.68
C CYS A 460 11.78 -6.68 25.17
N GLN A 461 11.95 -5.65 24.34
CA GLN A 461 11.99 -5.78 22.90
C GLN A 461 13.24 -6.55 22.43
N ALA A 462 14.43 -6.15 22.91
CA ALA A 462 15.70 -6.78 22.56
C ALA A 462 15.79 -8.27 22.99
N PHE A 463 15.23 -8.65 24.14
CA PHE A 463 15.18 -10.05 24.54
C PHE A 463 14.22 -10.88 23.66
N ARG A 464 13.08 -10.30 23.28
CA ARG A 464 12.08 -10.98 22.43
C ARG A 464 12.60 -11.21 21.02
N SER A 465 13.26 -10.22 20.41
CA SER A 465 13.86 -10.38 19.08
C SER A 465 14.90 -11.52 19.05
N ARG A 466 15.57 -11.78 20.17
CA ARG A 466 16.52 -12.90 20.34
C ARG A 466 15.90 -14.21 20.81
N GLY A 467 14.64 -14.20 21.22
CA GLY A 467 14.01 -15.33 21.90
C GLY A 467 14.63 -15.68 23.26
N ASP A 468 15.32 -14.73 23.91
CA ASP A 468 15.92 -14.91 25.23
C ASP A 468 14.88 -14.72 26.34
N LEU A 469 13.99 -15.70 26.43
CA LEU A 469 12.85 -15.69 27.37
C LEU A 469 13.29 -15.69 28.84
N GLU A 470 14.48 -16.20 29.14
CA GLU A 470 14.98 -16.29 30.51
C GLU A 470 15.38 -14.90 31.02
N ASN A 471 16.23 -14.18 30.29
CA ASN A 471 16.58 -12.83 30.69
C ASN A 471 15.40 -11.85 30.57
N TRP A 472 14.46 -12.08 29.63
CA TRP A 472 13.18 -11.36 29.60
C TRP A 472 12.37 -11.52 30.90
N ARG A 473 12.30 -12.73 31.46
CA ARG A 473 11.65 -12.95 32.77
C ARG A 473 12.40 -12.27 33.89
N GLN A 474 13.73 -12.36 33.90
CA GLN A 474 14.56 -11.75 34.95
C GLN A 474 14.44 -10.23 34.97
N VAL A 475 14.50 -9.54 33.82
CA VAL A 475 14.33 -8.08 33.77
C VAL A 475 12.93 -7.68 34.22
N ARG A 476 11.90 -8.46 33.86
CA ARG A 476 10.51 -8.23 34.29
C ARG A 476 10.33 -8.39 35.80
N ASP A 477 10.88 -9.44 36.39
CA ASP A 477 10.77 -9.67 37.83
C ASP A 477 11.53 -8.60 38.62
N ARG A 478 12.69 -8.16 38.12
CA ARG A 478 13.43 -7.03 38.70
C ARG A 478 12.68 -5.71 38.55
N HIS A 479 12.11 -5.43 37.38
CA HIS A 479 11.31 -4.21 37.16
C HIS A 479 10.09 -4.20 38.07
N ARG A 480 9.38 -5.33 38.21
CA ARG A 480 8.24 -5.48 39.14
C ARG A 480 8.58 -5.16 40.60
N GLN A 481 9.79 -5.50 41.06
CA GLN A 481 10.21 -5.17 42.43
C GLN A 481 10.37 -3.66 42.65
N LEU A 482 10.74 -2.91 41.62
CA LEU A 482 11.02 -1.48 41.72
C LEU A 482 9.78 -0.64 41.36
N PHE A 483 9.05 -1.03 40.32
CA PHE A 483 7.91 -0.32 39.75
C PHE A 483 6.74 -1.29 39.52
N PRO A 484 6.10 -1.81 40.59
CA PRO A 484 5.04 -2.82 40.48
C PRO A 484 3.78 -2.35 39.72
N TRP A 485 3.68 -1.05 39.44
CA TRP A 485 2.55 -0.40 38.78
C TRP A 485 2.93 0.31 37.48
N ASP A 486 4.14 0.07 36.97
CA ASP A 486 4.55 0.65 35.69
C ASP A 486 3.67 0.14 34.54
N ASN A 487 3.28 1.03 33.63
CA ASN A 487 2.37 0.70 32.54
C ASN A 487 2.99 -0.29 31.55
N GLU A 488 4.29 -0.17 31.26
CA GLU A 488 4.97 -1.12 30.38
C GLU A 488 5.07 -2.50 31.05
N LEU A 489 5.36 -2.56 32.35
CA LEU A 489 5.31 -3.82 33.08
C LEU A 489 3.94 -4.49 33.01
N LEU A 490 2.87 -3.72 33.27
CA LEU A 490 1.51 -4.23 33.20
C LEU A 490 1.17 -4.68 31.76
N ARG A 491 1.66 -3.98 30.74
CA ARG A 491 1.53 -4.39 29.33
C ARG A 491 2.22 -5.72 29.06
N GLN A 492 3.46 -5.88 29.53
CA GLN A 492 4.21 -7.14 29.41
C GLN A 492 3.55 -8.29 30.19
N ASP A 493 2.94 -8.01 31.35
CA ASP A 493 2.23 -9.00 32.16
C ASP A 493 0.88 -9.39 31.56
N ALA A 494 0.15 -8.43 30.98
CA ALA A 494 -1.07 -8.69 30.23
C ALA A 494 -0.77 -9.55 29.00
N GLU A 495 0.27 -9.21 28.25
CA GLU A 495 0.69 -9.99 27.09
C GLU A 495 1.08 -11.42 27.47
N ALA A 496 1.89 -11.59 28.51
CA ALA A 496 2.26 -12.91 29.01
C ALA A 496 1.02 -13.73 29.42
N ALA A 497 0.06 -13.11 30.13
CA ALA A 497 -1.17 -13.77 30.52
C ALA A 497 -2.03 -14.20 29.32
N ARG A 498 -2.08 -13.38 28.25
CA ARG A 498 -2.77 -13.77 27.00
C ARG A 498 -2.09 -14.94 26.30
N GLN A 499 -0.76 -14.93 26.23
CA GLN A 499 0.02 -16.02 25.63
C GLN A 499 -0.19 -17.34 26.40
N ASP A 500 -0.25 -17.26 27.73
CA ASP A 500 -0.51 -18.40 28.61
C ASP A 500 -2.01 -18.79 28.67
N ARG A 501 -2.90 -18.02 28.02
CA ARG A 501 -4.37 -18.13 28.10
C ARG A 501 -4.91 -18.06 29.53
N ASP A 502 -4.23 -17.34 30.42
CA ASP A 502 -4.65 -17.06 31.78
C ASP A 502 -5.55 -15.82 31.81
N ASP A 503 -6.82 -16.03 31.44
CA ASP A 503 -7.83 -14.95 31.38
C ASP A 503 -8.01 -14.27 32.75
N THR A 504 -7.81 -14.99 33.86
CA THR A 504 -7.95 -14.42 35.22
C THR A 504 -6.84 -13.40 35.49
N LYS A 505 -5.59 -13.77 35.21
CA LYS A 505 -4.45 -12.86 35.37
C LYS A 505 -4.50 -11.70 34.38
N PHE A 506 -4.91 -11.95 33.12
CA PHE A 506 -5.09 -10.89 32.14
C PHE A 506 -6.11 -9.84 32.61
N LEU A 507 -7.26 -10.28 33.12
CA LEU A 507 -8.29 -9.39 33.67
C LEU A 507 -7.77 -8.59 34.89
N GLU A 508 -6.99 -9.21 35.77
CA GLU A 508 -6.38 -8.50 36.90
C GLU A 508 -5.41 -7.40 36.45
N VAL A 509 -4.52 -7.72 35.51
CA VAL A 509 -3.46 -6.82 35.05
C VAL A 509 -4.00 -5.71 34.15
N SER A 510 -4.88 -6.04 33.21
CA SER A 510 -5.53 -5.05 32.34
C SER A 510 -6.39 -4.05 33.11
N ASP A 511 -6.94 -4.41 34.27
CA ASP A 511 -7.73 -3.49 35.11
C ASP A 511 -6.86 -2.38 35.67
N LYS A 512 -5.67 -2.77 36.11
CA LYS A 512 -4.64 -1.85 36.60
C LYS A 512 -4.19 -0.94 35.46
N LEU A 513 -3.87 -1.53 34.29
CA LEU A 513 -3.36 -0.79 33.13
C LEU A 513 -4.39 0.21 32.56
N ILE A 514 -5.67 -0.14 32.48
CA ILE A 514 -6.71 0.80 32.03
C ILE A 514 -6.85 2.00 32.98
N LYS A 515 -6.64 1.80 34.28
CA LYS A 515 -6.73 2.88 35.27
C LYS A 515 -5.50 3.79 35.27
N SER A 516 -4.35 3.28 34.82
CA SER A 516 -3.08 4.00 34.86
C SER A 516 -2.58 4.47 33.48
N SER A 517 -3.11 3.97 32.37
CA SER A 517 -2.74 4.40 31.02
C SER A 517 -3.50 5.68 30.63
N ASP A 518 -2.76 6.62 30.04
CA ASP A 518 -3.24 7.86 29.43
C ASP A 518 -3.49 7.71 27.92
N ARG A 519 -3.06 6.60 27.32
CA ARG A 519 -3.20 6.33 25.88
C ARG A 519 -4.60 5.81 25.58
N ALA A 520 -5.46 6.68 25.04
CA ALA A 520 -6.85 6.36 24.75
C ALA A 520 -7.01 5.11 23.86
N TRP A 521 -6.17 4.97 22.83
CA TRP A 521 -6.21 3.80 21.93
C TRP A 521 -5.89 2.50 22.70
N GLU A 522 -4.88 2.50 23.57
CA GLU A 522 -4.50 1.33 24.36
C GLU A 522 -5.61 0.96 25.34
N VAL A 523 -6.20 1.95 26.01
CA VAL A 523 -7.32 1.75 26.92
C VAL A 523 -8.50 1.11 26.19
N ASN A 524 -8.81 1.55 24.97
CA ASN A 524 -9.89 0.97 24.17
C ASN A 524 -9.57 -0.48 23.76
N THR A 525 -8.36 -0.74 23.26
CA THR A 525 -7.92 -2.10 22.92
C THR A 525 -7.99 -3.05 24.13
N LEU A 526 -7.53 -2.62 25.30
CA LEU A 526 -7.58 -3.43 26.52
C LEU A 526 -9.01 -3.66 27.00
N ARG A 527 -9.89 -2.66 26.86
CA ARG A 527 -11.31 -2.76 27.21
C ARG A 527 -12.00 -3.82 26.36
N GLU A 528 -11.79 -3.82 25.05
CA GLU A 528 -12.30 -4.85 24.15
C GLU A 528 -11.78 -6.24 24.51
N GLN A 529 -10.47 -6.36 24.69
CA GLN A 529 -9.85 -7.65 25.08
C GLN A 529 -10.34 -8.16 26.44
N ARG A 530 -10.67 -7.27 27.38
CA ARG A 530 -11.29 -7.65 28.67
C ARG A 530 -12.69 -8.19 28.51
N LEU A 531 -13.52 -7.62 27.63
CA LEU A 531 -14.85 -8.16 27.37
C LEU A 531 -14.75 -9.61 26.91
N ILE A 532 -13.84 -9.87 25.97
CA ILE A 532 -13.51 -11.22 25.47
C ILE A 532 -13.06 -12.14 26.62
N ALA A 533 -12.13 -11.69 27.46
CA ALA A 533 -11.63 -12.49 28.58
C ALA A 533 -12.69 -12.75 29.67
N PHE A 534 -13.58 -11.80 29.96
CA PHE A 534 -14.71 -12.00 30.88
C PHE A 534 -15.70 -13.04 30.33
N VAL A 535 -16.02 -12.99 29.04
CA VAL A 535 -16.91 -13.99 28.42
C VAL A 535 -16.26 -15.37 28.46
N ARG A 536 -14.99 -15.51 28.05
CA ARG A 536 -14.26 -16.80 28.08
C ARG A 536 -14.15 -17.41 29.48
N SER A 537 -13.95 -16.58 30.49
CA SER A 537 -13.86 -17.03 31.89
C SER A 537 -15.24 -17.23 32.57
N GLY A 538 -16.35 -17.02 31.86
CA GLY A 538 -17.71 -17.19 32.38
C GLY A 538 -18.17 -16.08 33.34
N GLN A 539 -17.45 -14.95 33.41
CA GLN A 539 -17.74 -13.81 34.29
C GLN A 539 -18.72 -12.82 33.64
N PHE A 540 -19.89 -13.32 33.24
CA PHE A 540 -20.85 -12.59 32.39
C PHE A 540 -21.37 -11.28 33.00
N ASP A 541 -21.63 -11.24 34.30
CA ASP A 541 -22.08 -10.01 34.96
C ASP A 541 -20.99 -8.93 35.00
N ALA A 542 -19.71 -9.33 35.04
CA ALA A 542 -18.60 -8.40 34.95
C ALA A 542 -18.44 -7.87 33.52
N ALA A 543 -18.58 -8.73 32.52
CA ALA A 543 -18.58 -8.33 31.11
C ALA A 543 -19.65 -7.27 30.83
N ARG A 544 -20.90 -7.49 31.27
CA ARG A 544 -22.01 -6.54 31.09
C ARG A 544 -21.75 -5.17 31.72
N ARG A 545 -21.22 -5.15 32.94
CA ARG A 545 -20.86 -3.89 33.62
C ARG A 545 -19.77 -3.14 32.86
N ALA A 546 -18.70 -3.84 32.48
CA ALA A 546 -17.59 -3.25 31.71
C ALA A 546 -18.03 -2.73 30.33
N ALA A 547 -18.99 -3.40 29.69
CA ALA A 547 -19.59 -2.95 28.43
C ALA A 547 -20.40 -1.66 28.62
N ALA A 548 -21.24 -1.62 29.66
CA ALA A 548 -22.07 -0.46 29.97
C ALA A 548 -21.26 0.81 30.31
N GLU A 549 -20.06 0.64 30.86
CA GLU A 549 -19.11 1.74 31.11
C GLU A 549 -18.51 2.33 29.83
N GLN A 550 -18.40 1.54 28.75
CA GLN A 550 -17.89 2.01 27.46
C GLN A 550 -18.98 2.71 26.68
N SER A 551 -20.09 2.03 26.44
CA SER A 551 -21.28 2.62 25.83
C SER A 551 -22.52 1.77 26.09
N PRO A 552 -23.73 2.36 26.01
CA PRO A 552 -24.96 1.58 26.03
C PRO A 552 -25.05 0.54 24.90
N SER A 553 -24.45 0.79 23.73
CA SER A 553 -24.48 -0.15 22.61
C SER A 553 -23.52 -1.32 22.80
N GLU A 554 -22.36 -1.13 23.44
CA GLU A 554 -21.43 -2.22 23.77
C GLU A 554 -22.09 -3.30 24.65
N THR A 555 -23.10 -2.93 25.45
CA THR A 555 -23.90 -3.93 26.19
C THR A 555 -24.59 -4.93 25.27
N TRP A 556 -25.04 -4.51 24.07
CA TRP A 556 -25.67 -5.40 23.10
C TRP A 556 -24.66 -6.36 22.48
N LYS A 557 -23.44 -5.90 22.15
CA LYS A 557 -22.35 -6.77 21.67
C LYS A 557 -22.00 -7.82 22.70
N VAL A 558 -21.85 -7.42 23.96
CA VAL A 558 -21.48 -8.34 25.04
C VAL A 558 -22.60 -9.30 25.41
N ASP A 559 -23.85 -8.84 25.50
CA ASP A 559 -24.98 -9.75 25.72
C ASP A 559 -25.14 -10.73 24.56
N ALA A 560 -24.86 -10.30 23.33
CA ALA A 560 -24.82 -11.18 22.17
C ALA A 560 -23.71 -12.25 22.32
N LEU A 561 -22.48 -11.86 22.67
CA LEU A 561 -21.36 -12.78 22.91
C LEU A 561 -21.65 -13.78 24.04
N ILE A 562 -22.23 -13.32 25.15
CA ILE A 562 -22.61 -14.17 26.28
C ILE A 562 -23.65 -15.19 25.83
N ALA A 563 -24.74 -14.73 25.22
CA ALA A 563 -25.80 -15.62 24.75
C ALA A 563 -25.25 -16.61 23.70
N ALA A 564 -24.36 -16.17 22.81
CA ALA A 564 -23.69 -17.03 21.83
C ALA A 564 -22.80 -18.09 22.48
N SER A 565 -22.01 -17.72 23.49
CA SER A 565 -21.15 -18.65 24.23
C SER A 565 -21.94 -19.71 25.00
N GLN A 566 -23.18 -19.40 25.39
CA GLN A 566 -24.12 -20.30 26.06
C GLN A 566 -24.97 -21.13 25.08
N GLY A 567 -24.88 -20.87 23.78
CA GLY A 567 -25.72 -21.51 22.76
C GLY A 567 -27.16 -20.96 22.67
N ASP A 568 -27.45 -19.81 23.28
CA ASP A 568 -28.75 -19.12 23.17
C ASP A 568 -28.78 -18.19 21.95
N HIS A 569 -28.88 -18.80 20.78
CA HIS A 569 -28.89 -18.08 19.50
C HIS A 569 -30.09 -17.15 19.35
N ALA A 570 -31.24 -17.51 19.95
CA ALA A 570 -32.47 -16.73 19.87
C ALA A 570 -32.34 -15.37 20.56
N VAL A 571 -31.51 -15.29 21.60
CA VAL A 571 -31.17 -14.04 22.28
C VAL A 571 -29.98 -13.35 21.60
N ALA A 572 -28.94 -14.12 21.26
CA ALA A 572 -27.69 -13.55 20.75
C ALA A 572 -27.83 -12.81 19.41
N LEU A 573 -28.58 -13.38 18.46
CA LEU A 573 -28.67 -12.81 17.12
C LEU A 573 -29.35 -11.42 17.09
N PRO A 574 -30.55 -11.21 17.66
CA PRO A 574 -31.18 -9.89 17.66
C PRO A 574 -30.32 -8.81 18.31
N LEU A 575 -29.55 -9.18 19.35
CA LEU A 575 -28.63 -8.26 20.02
C LEU A 575 -27.44 -7.89 19.13
N ALA A 576 -26.83 -8.87 18.44
CA ALA A 576 -25.75 -8.62 17.50
C ALA A 576 -26.20 -7.74 16.33
N MET A 577 -27.39 -8.00 15.77
CA MET A 577 -27.96 -7.18 14.69
C MET A 577 -28.21 -5.75 15.15
N LYS A 578 -28.80 -5.60 16.33
CA LYS A 578 -29.05 -4.27 16.91
C LYS A 578 -27.74 -3.49 17.14
N TYR A 579 -26.67 -4.16 17.55
CA TYR A 579 -25.34 -3.55 17.65
C TYR A 579 -24.81 -3.11 16.29
N ALA A 580 -24.81 -4.04 15.32
CA ALA A 580 -24.33 -3.80 13.96
C ALA A 580 -25.06 -2.65 13.26
N GLU A 581 -26.39 -2.58 13.36
CA GLU A 581 -27.21 -1.49 12.81
C GLU A 581 -26.91 -0.14 13.46
N ARG A 582 -26.64 -0.12 14.76
CA ARG A 582 -26.47 1.14 15.50
C ARG A 582 -25.10 1.75 15.29
N GLU A 583 -24.05 0.92 15.30
CA GLU A 583 -22.66 1.38 15.28
C GLU A 583 -22.06 1.36 13.87
N ASP A 584 -22.73 0.75 12.89
CA ASP A 584 -22.15 0.39 11.57
C ASP A 584 -20.85 -0.42 11.70
N ARG A 585 -20.75 -1.22 12.78
CA ARG A 585 -19.57 -2.03 13.16
C ARG A 585 -19.89 -3.51 13.28
N ALA A 586 -20.56 -4.06 12.27
CA ALA A 586 -20.78 -5.51 12.25
C ALA A 586 -19.48 -6.31 12.20
N TYR A 587 -18.41 -5.69 11.69
CA TYR A 587 -17.12 -6.31 11.52
C TYR A 587 -16.47 -6.77 12.82
N ASP A 588 -16.82 -6.13 13.93
CA ASP A 588 -16.35 -6.48 15.26
C ASP A 588 -16.64 -7.94 15.62
N PHE A 589 -17.73 -8.52 15.11
CA PHE A 589 -18.07 -9.92 15.34
C PHE A 589 -17.21 -10.91 14.53
N TYR A 590 -16.35 -10.41 13.63
CA TYR A 590 -15.57 -11.23 12.70
C TYR A 590 -14.05 -11.06 12.84
N GLN A 591 -13.55 -9.99 13.47
CA GLN A 591 -12.12 -9.68 13.52
C GLN A 591 -11.33 -10.51 14.57
N ASN A 592 -11.94 -10.87 15.70
CA ASN A 592 -11.24 -11.54 16.79
C ASN A 592 -11.56 -13.04 16.86
N ASP A 593 -10.56 -13.87 17.20
CA ASP A 593 -10.67 -15.35 17.26
C ASP A 593 -11.90 -15.85 18.05
N LEU A 594 -12.22 -15.21 19.17
CA LEU A 594 -13.38 -15.59 19.97
C LEU A 594 -14.69 -15.24 19.26
N ASP A 595 -14.84 -13.99 18.87
CA ASP A 595 -16.07 -13.44 18.29
C ASP A 595 -16.39 -14.15 16.98
N ALA A 596 -15.38 -14.30 16.13
CA ALA A 596 -15.47 -15.04 14.89
C ALA A 596 -15.87 -16.50 15.14
N SER A 597 -15.27 -17.21 16.11
CA SER A 597 -15.63 -18.61 16.39
C SER A 597 -17.07 -18.81 16.89
N LEU A 598 -17.67 -17.75 17.47
CA LEU A 598 -19.05 -17.76 17.98
C LEU A 598 -20.04 -17.35 16.90
N PHE A 599 -19.77 -16.26 16.18
CA PHE A 599 -20.70 -15.65 15.25
C PHE A 599 -20.58 -16.20 13.83
N MET A 600 -19.45 -16.80 13.42
CA MET A 600 -19.33 -17.45 12.10
C MET A 600 -20.19 -18.71 11.92
N ARG A 601 -21.01 -19.07 12.91
CA ARG A 601 -21.88 -20.25 12.88
C ARG A 601 -23.17 -19.99 12.09
N PRO A 602 -23.81 -21.04 11.53
CA PRO A 602 -24.98 -20.88 10.66
C PRO A 602 -26.16 -20.12 11.30
N GLU A 603 -26.31 -20.19 12.62
CA GLU A 603 -27.40 -19.60 13.40
C GLU A 603 -27.36 -18.06 13.45
N TYR A 604 -26.22 -17.44 13.13
CA TYR A 604 -26.05 -15.97 13.15
C TYR A 604 -26.14 -15.30 11.79
N ARG A 605 -26.31 -16.10 10.77
CA ARG A 605 -26.45 -15.71 9.39
C ARG A 605 -27.31 -14.46 9.08
N PRO A 606 -28.44 -14.18 9.75
CA PRO A 606 -29.14 -12.91 9.52
C PRO A 606 -28.29 -11.66 9.78
N LEU A 607 -27.39 -11.73 10.76
CA LEU A 607 -26.37 -10.70 11.00
C LEU A 607 -25.46 -10.53 9.77
N HIS A 608 -24.96 -11.65 9.24
CA HIS A 608 -23.98 -11.65 8.16
C HIS A 608 -24.57 -11.18 6.82
N GLU A 609 -25.84 -11.45 6.55
CA GLU A 609 -26.47 -10.96 5.33
C GLU A 609 -26.75 -9.47 5.36
N GLN A 610 -27.27 -8.97 6.48
CA GLN A 610 -27.59 -7.56 6.63
C GLN A 610 -26.31 -6.73 6.74
N HIS A 611 -25.24 -7.35 7.25
CA HIS A 611 -23.94 -6.73 7.40
C HIS A 611 -22.82 -7.67 6.89
N PRO A 612 -22.61 -7.72 5.57
CA PRO A 612 -21.67 -8.65 4.96
C PRO A 612 -20.23 -8.40 5.40
N ILE A 613 -19.53 -9.51 5.63
CA ILE A 613 -18.12 -9.60 6.02
C ILE A 613 -17.19 -8.84 5.05
N ALA A 614 -17.63 -8.64 3.79
CA ALA A 614 -16.85 -8.05 2.71
C ALA A 614 -16.25 -6.66 3.03
N ARG A 615 -16.84 -5.86 3.92
CA ARG A 615 -16.26 -4.56 4.33
C ARG A 615 -14.93 -4.67 5.11
N ILE A 616 -14.59 -5.84 5.67
CA ILE A 616 -13.30 -6.05 6.38
C ILE A 616 -12.16 -6.40 5.42
N TYR A 617 -12.49 -7.08 4.31
CA TYR A 617 -11.48 -7.79 3.53
C TYR A 617 -10.87 -6.97 2.40
N TYR A 618 -11.46 -5.83 2.03
CA TYR A 618 -10.80 -4.82 1.19
C TYR A 618 -9.50 -4.27 1.80
N ALA A 619 -9.25 -4.50 3.10
CA ALA A 619 -8.00 -4.08 3.77
C ALA A 619 -6.93 -5.19 3.82
N VAL A 620 -7.18 -6.38 3.27
CA VAL A 620 -6.27 -7.55 3.38
C VAL A 620 -5.88 -8.10 1.99
N GLU A 621 -6.09 -7.35 0.91
CA GLU A 621 -6.05 -7.85 -0.47
C GLU A 621 -4.65 -8.29 -0.98
N ASP A 622 -3.54 -8.00 -0.29
CA ASP A 622 -2.21 -8.21 -0.90
C ASP A 622 -1.33 -9.34 -0.32
N GLN A 623 -1.80 -10.14 0.65
CA GLN A 623 -0.94 -11.17 1.27
C GLN A 623 -1.63 -12.50 1.54
N TRP A 624 -1.04 -13.58 0.99
CA TRP A 624 -1.57 -14.95 1.10
C TRP A 624 -0.74 -15.78 2.07
N LEU A 625 -1.41 -16.34 3.08
CA LEU A 625 -0.78 -17.06 4.19
C LEU A 625 -1.18 -18.54 4.18
N LEU A 626 -0.28 -19.44 3.79
CA LEU A 626 -0.52 -20.89 3.89
C LEU A 626 -0.11 -21.38 5.28
N THR A 627 -1.10 -21.73 6.11
CA THR A 627 -0.83 -22.27 7.46
C THR A 627 -0.54 -23.78 7.39
N THR A 628 0.64 -24.22 7.83
CA THR A 628 1.00 -25.65 7.87
C THR A 628 1.45 -26.05 9.28
N SER A 629 1.26 -27.32 9.66
CA SER A 629 1.70 -27.79 10.99
C SER A 629 3.23 -27.82 11.14
N GLU A 630 3.97 -28.00 10.04
CA GLU A 630 5.42 -27.91 9.93
C GLU A 630 5.74 -27.37 8.52
N PRO A 631 6.11 -26.09 8.35
CA PRO A 631 6.43 -25.59 7.03
C PRO A 631 7.68 -26.31 6.53
N PRO A 632 7.71 -26.67 5.24
CA PRO A 632 8.93 -27.19 4.65
C PRO A 632 10.04 -26.14 4.82
N ARG A 633 11.24 -26.60 5.22
CA ARG A 633 12.44 -25.75 5.12
C ARG A 633 12.72 -25.54 3.64
N LEU A 634 12.26 -24.42 3.09
CA LEU A 634 12.54 -24.08 1.70
C LEU A 634 14.02 -23.77 1.55
N ASN A 635 14.70 -24.60 0.76
CA ASN A 635 15.99 -24.25 0.21
C ASN A 635 15.82 -23.65 -1.20
N ARG A 636 16.87 -22.98 -1.69
CA ARG A 636 16.86 -22.33 -2.99
C ARG A 636 16.46 -23.27 -4.14
N GLU A 637 16.90 -24.53 -4.10
CA GLU A 637 16.60 -25.53 -5.14
C GLU A 637 15.10 -25.86 -5.20
N GLN A 638 14.44 -25.96 -4.03
CA GLN A 638 12.99 -26.20 -3.95
C GLN A 638 12.19 -25.00 -4.45
N VAL A 639 12.61 -23.78 -4.10
CA VAL A 639 11.97 -22.55 -4.60
C VAL A 639 12.20 -22.43 -6.11
N GLU A 640 13.42 -22.66 -6.59
CA GLU A 640 13.72 -22.67 -8.03
C GLU A 640 12.89 -23.72 -8.79
N GLN A 641 12.66 -24.90 -8.20
CA GLN A 641 11.84 -25.95 -8.80
C GLN A 641 10.36 -25.57 -8.86
N ALA A 642 9.79 -25.05 -7.77
CA ALA A 642 8.41 -24.61 -7.72
C ALA A 642 8.17 -23.40 -8.64
N VAL A 643 9.07 -22.42 -8.63
CA VAL A 643 9.04 -21.28 -9.55
C VAL A 643 9.17 -21.74 -10.99
N ARG A 644 10.01 -22.74 -11.30
CA ARG A 644 10.10 -23.30 -12.66
C ARG A 644 8.83 -24.02 -13.09
N ALA A 645 8.16 -24.69 -12.16
CA ALA A 645 6.89 -25.38 -12.44
C ALA A 645 5.78 -24.37 -12.77
N VAL A 646 5.78 -23.20 -12.13
CA VAL A 646 4.74 -22.17 -12.29
C VAL A 646 5.04 -21.16 -13.39
N PHE A 647 6.27 -20.66 -13.46
CA PHE A 647 6.69 -19.56 -14.33
C PHE A 647 7.57 -20.01 -15.53
N GLY A 648 7.86 -21.31 -15.70
CA GLY A 648 8.71 -21.81 -16.78
C GLY A 648 10.21 -21.49 -16.58
N GLU A 649 11.00 -21.34 -17.64
CA GLU A 649 12.45 -21.00 -17.54
C GLU A 649 12.74 -19.49 -17.48
N THR A 650 11.71 -18.64 -17.45
CA THR A 650 11.82 -17.18 -17.63
C THR A 650 11.64 -16.40 -16.33
N TYR A 651 12.48 -16.66 -15.34
CA TYR A 651 12.47 -15.97 -14.05
C TYR A 651 13.88 -15.69 -13.55
N ARG A 652 14.03 -14.65 -12.72
CA ARG A 652 15.21 -14.41 -11.90
C ARG A 652 14.79 -14.57 -10.45
N ILE A 653 15.43 -15.50 -9.73
CA ILE A 653 15.32 -15.56 -8.27
C ILE A 653 16.52 -14.85 -7.68
N THR A 654 16.25 -13.77 -6.96
CA THR A 654 17.21 -13.08 -6.13
C THR A 654 16.94 -13.48 -4.69
N ALA A 655 17.82 -14.30 -4.12
CA ALA A 655 17.77 -14.53 -2.69
C ALA A 655 18.35 -13.29 -2.01
N THR A 656 17.62 -12.73 -1.05
CA THR A 656 18.10 -11.56 -0.29
C THR A 656 19.46 -11.93 0.34
N PRO A 657 20.53 -11.20 0.00
CA PRO A 657 21.87 -11.39 0.58
C PRO A 657 21.79 -11.44 2.11
N ASP A 658 22.67 -12.20 2.79
CA ASP A 658 22.64 -12.30 4.26
C ASP A 658 22.75 -10.92 4.94
N ASP A 659 23.34 -9.95 4.24
CA ASP A 659 23.67 -8.56 4.61
C ASP A 659 22.55 -7.53 4.36
N GLU A 660 21.53 -7.85 3.56
CA GLU A 660 20.34 -6.99 3.35
C GLU A 660 19.13 -7.43 4.20
N ARG A 661 19.29 -8.46 5.03
CA ARG A 661 18.21 -8.97 5.89
C ARG A 661 18.10 -8.14 7.16
N PRO A 662 16.89 -7.69 7.55
CA PRO A 662 16.66 -7.25 8.91
C PRO A 662 17.06 -8.37 9.88
N ASP A 663 17.74 -8.03 10.98
CA ASP A 663 18.20 -9.00 12.01
C ASP A 663 17.07 -9.90 12.57
N SER A 664 15.80 -9.55 12.33
CA SER A 664 14.61 -10.30 12.70
C SER A 664 14.25 -11.44 11.72
N MET A 665 14.85 -11.53 10.52
CA MET A 665 14.54 -12.52 9.50
C MET A 665 15.52 -13.70 9.52
N GLN A 666 15.11 -14.83 10.12
CA GLN A 666 15.93 -16.06 10.18
C GLN A 666 15.85 -16.95 8.91
N SER A 667 14.95 -16.65 7.98
CA SER A 667 14.75 -17.41 6.74
C SER A 667 15.06 -16.55 5.51
N PRO A 668 15.66 -17.13 4.46
CA PRO A 668 15.88 -16.41 3.21
C PRO A 668 14.56 -15.93 2.62
N LEU A 669 14.47 -14.64 2.33
CA LEU A 669 13.45 -14.04 1.49
C LEU A 669 13.90 -14.22 0.03
N PHE A 670 13.10 -14.93 -0.75
CA PHE A 670 13.34 -15.12 -2.18
C PHE A 670 12.46 -14.13 -2.95
N ILE A 671 13.10 -13.19 -3.63
CA ILE A 671 12.43 -12.29 -4.59
C ILE A 671 12.45 -13.00 -5.94
N ILE A 672 11.29 -13.14 -6.56
CA ILE A 672 11.09 -13.75 -7.86
C ILE A 672 10.68 -12.63 -8.81
N GLU A 673 11.53 -12.33 -9.78
CA GLU A 673 11.26 -11.41 -10.86
C GLU A 673 10.92 -12.23 -12.11
N ALA A 674 9.69 -12.09 -12.62
CA ALA A 674 9.34 -12.68 -13.91
C ALA A 674 10.03 -11.89 -15.03
N ILE A 675 10.81 -12.56 -15.89
CA ILE A 675 11.57 -11.90 -16.98
C ILE A 675 10.75 -11.84 -18.27
N ALA A 676 9.71 -12.68 -18.41
CA ALA A 676 8.83 -12.71 -19.56
C ALA A 676 7.38 -12.96 -19.13
N ALA A 677 6.43 -12.60 -20.01
CA ALA A 677 5.01 -12.72 -19.74
C ALA A 677 4.62 -14.18 -19.50
N ALA A 678 4.15 -14.49 -18.29
CA ALA A 678 3.54 -15.76 -17.94
C ALA A 678 2.03 -15.53 -17.75
N GLU A 679 1.21 -16.33 -18.43
CA GLU A 679 -0.26 -16.32 -18.28
C GLU A 679 -0.94 -14.95 -18.42
N GLY A 680 -0.44 -14.08 -19.31
CA GLY A 680 -1.05 -12.77 -19.57
C GLY A 680 -0.58 -11.64 -18.63
N VAL A 681 0.33 -11.92 -17.70
CA VAL A 681 0.94 -10.89 -16.83
C VAL A 681 2.07 -10.19 -17.58
N SER A 682 2.04 -8.84 -17.64
CA SER A 682 3.09 -8.03 -18.28
C SER A 682 4.45 -8.24 -17.57
N PRO A 683 5.58 -8.35 -18.30
CA PRO A 683 6.91 -8.50 -17.70
C PRO A 683 7.40 -7.26 -16.93
N SER A 684 6.79 -6.08 -17.14
CA SER A 684 7.25 -4.83 -16.54
C SER A 684 6.77 -4.70 -15.09
N GLY A 685 7.69 -4.84 -14.13
CA GLY A 685 7.51 -4.33 -12.76
C GLY A 685 6.92 -5.29 -11.72
N SER A 686 6.46 -6.49 -12.07
CA SER A 686 5.88 -7.41 -11.08
C SER A 686 6.97 -8.17 -10.31
N ARG A 687 7.32 -7.69 -9.11
CA ARG A 687 8.15 -8.43 -8.14
C ARG A 687 7.28 -9.29 -7.24
N TRP A 688 7.68 -10.54 -7.08
CA TRP A 688 7.02 -11.47 -6.17
C TRP A 688 7.99 -11.84 -5.06
N PHE A 689 7.48 -12.18 -3.88
CA PHE A 689 8.31 -12.71 -2.82
C PHE A 689 7.75 -14.00 -2.26
N VAL A 690 8.65 -14.91 -1.86
CA VAL A 690 8.32 -16.14 -1.13
C VAL A 690 9.19 -16.20 0.12
N GLN A 691 8.56 -16.42 1.26
CA GLN A 691 9.24 -16.56 2.53
C GLN A 691 8.63 -17.67 3.39
N ALA A 692 9.47 -18.62 3.84
CA ALA A 692 9.07 -19.68 4.75
C ALA A 692 9.49 -19.35 6.18
N HIS A 693 8.53 -19.21 7.09
CA HIS A 693 8.79 -18.90 8.49
C HIS A 693 8.68 -20.15 9.36
N ALA A 694 9.79 -20.56 9.96
CA ALA A 694 9.84 -21.71 10.87
C ALA A 694 9.20 -21.45 12.26
N ARG A 695 8.80 -20.20 12.55
CA ARG A 695 8.17 -19.77 13.81
C ARG A 695 7.12 -18.69 13.52
N PRO A 696 6.14 -18.48 14.41
CA PRO A 696 5.23 -17.36 14.29
C PRO A 696 6.03 -16.05 14.33
N ILE A 697 5.88 -15.21 13.30
CA ILE A 697 6.35 -13.83 13.37
C ILE A 697 5.33 -13.09 14.24
N GLY A 698 5.78 -12.47 15.32
CA GLY A 698 5.03 -11.37 15.93
C GLY A 698 5.51 -10.07 15.31
N CYS A 699 5.16 -9.77 14.06
CA CYS A 699 5.29 -8.46 13.39
C CYS A 699 4.63 -8.50 12.00
N SER A 700 3.98 -7.40 11.68
CA SER A 700 3.40 -6.97 10.41
C SER A 700 4.49 -6.69 9.38
N LEU A 701 4.33 -7.23 8.17
CA LEU A 701 5.09 -6.79 7.00
C LEU A 701 4.48 -5.51 6.36
N LEU A 702 3.34 -5.03 6.89
CA LEU A 702 2.69 -3.78 6.53
C LEU A 702 3.34 -2.54 7.17
N ASP A 703 4.27 -2.69 8.12
CA ASP A 703 4.84 -1.56 8.86
C ASP A 703 5.99 -0.84 8.13
N ALA A 704 6.33 -1.24 6.90
CA ALA A 704 7.42 -0.63 6.12
C ALA A 704 6.95 0.51 5.19
N ILE A 705 5.65 0.72 5.01
CA ILE A 705 5.11 1.81 4.17
C ILE A 705 4.01 2.53 4.97
N GLU A 706 4.45 3.58 5.65
CA GLU A 706 3.70 4.69 6.28
C GLU A 706 2.56 4.36 7.29
N TYR A 707 2.58 5.07 8.43
CA TYR A 707 1.63 5.08 9.57
C TYR A 707 1.93 4.14 10.79
N PRO A 708 2.16 4.67 12.02
CA PRO A 708 2.84 3.90 13.08
C PRO A 708 1.99 3.05 14.05
N ASP A 709 0.64 3.02 14.01
CA ASP A 709 -0.13 2.52 15.18
C ASP A 709 -1.44 1.76 14.87
N ILE A 710 -1.36 0.55 14.27
CA ILE A 710 -2.46 -0.46 14.29
C ILE A 710 -1.86 -1.88 14.44
N ARG A 711 -2.34 -2.70 15.39
CA ARG A 711 -1.87 -4.10 15.62
C ARG A 711 -3.02 -5.12 15.56
N ILE A 712 -2.91 -6.09 14.65
CA ILE A 712 -3.75 -7.32 14.64
C ILE A 712 -2.96 -8.47 15.29
N ALA A 713 -3.63 -9.26 16.14
CA ALA A 713 -3.04 -10.39 16.84
C ALA A 713 -3.14 -11.68 16.03
N CYS A 714 -2.05 -12.46 15.94
CA CYS A 714 -2.08 -13.83 15.46
C CYS A 714 -1.47 -14.77 16.54
N GLN A 715 -2.22 -15.78 17.00
CA GLN A 715 -1.75 -16.80 17.96
C GLN A 715 -1.58 -18.19 17.33
N GLN A 716 -0.56 -18.91 17.82
CA GLN A 716 -0.23 -20.34 17.75
C GLN A 716 0.68 -20.86 16.62
N SER A 717 1.92 -21.17 17.02
CA SER A 717 2.72 -22.40 16.81
C SER A 717 2.49 -23.24 15.55
N ARG A 718 2.32 -22.59 14.41
CA ARG A 718 2.43 -23.17 13.07
C ARG A 718 3.42 -22.31 12.32
N GLY A 719 4.20 -22.93 11.46
CA GLY A 719 5.02 -22.14 10.55
C GLY A 719 4.22 -21.83 9.29
N TYR A 720 4.58 -20.75 8.63
CA TYR A 720 3.80 -20.18 7.55
C TYR A 720 4.67 -20.08 6.31
N LEU A 721 4.06 -20.37 5.17
CA LEU A 721 4.60 -19.98 3.88
C LEU A 721 3.83 -18.74 3.44
N VAL A 722 4.56 -17.64 3.26
CA VAL A 722 4.01 -16.38 2.76
C VAL A 722 4.50 -16.23 1.33
N ALA A 723 3.56 -15.94 0.44
CA ALA A 723 3.88 -15.40 -0.87
C ALA A 723 3.06 -14.14 -1.07
N GLY A 724 3.67 -13.13 -1.66
CA GLY A 724 3.00 -11.85 -1.94
C GLY A 724 3.65 -11.16 -3.13
N GLN A 725 2.97 -10.11 -3.59
CA GLN A 725 3.49 -9.23 -4.62
C GLN A 725 4.05 -7.97 -3.96
N TRP A 726 5.10 -7.43 -4.57
CA TRP A 726 5.66 -6.14 -4.23
C TRP A 726 5.46 -5.23 -5.44
N ASP A 727 4.50 -4.32 -5.36
CA ASP A 727 4.36 -3.23 -6.34
C ASP A 727 5.01 -1.98 -5.74
N GLU A 728 6.11 -1.53 -6.36
CA GLU A 728 6.74 -0.24 -6.05
C GLU A 728 5.96 0.86 -6.79
N GLY A 729 4.85 1.33 -6.20
CA GLY A 729 4.08 2.47 -6.69
C GLY A 729 2.61 2.45 -6.28
N GLU A 730 2.06 3.62 -5.92
CA GLU A 730 0.61 3.83 -5.82
C GLU A 730 -0.01 3.71 -7.22
N SER A 731 -0.23 2.49 -7.70
CA SER A 731 -0.92 2.28 -8.97
C SER A 731 -2.43 2.48 -8.78
N PRO A 732 -3.05 3.47 -9.43
CA PRO A 732 -4.49 3.64 -9.36
C PRO A 732 -5.15 2.55 -10.21
N LEU A 733 -5.81 1.59 -9.54
CA LEU A 733 -6.69 0.59 -10.14
C LEU A 733 -5.99 -0.27 -11.21
N LEU A 734 -5.32 -1.32 -10.75
CA LEU A 734 -5.05 -2.49 -11.61
C LEU A 734 -6.38 -2.94 -12.23
N ASP A 735 -6.38 -3.28 -13.52
CA ASP A 735 -7.52 -3.97 -14.12
C ASP A 735 -7.73 -5.33 -13.40
N ASP A 736 -9.00 -5.74 -13.29
CA ASP A 736 -9.40 -6.98 -12.60
C ASP A 736 -8.70 -8.23 -13.20
N GLU A 737 -8.38 -8.20 -14.51
CA GLU A 737 -7.77 -9.34 -15.22
C GLU A 737 -6.31 -9.58 -14.82
N SER A 738 -5.51 -8.52 -14.66
CA SER A 738 -4.12 -8.59 -14.22
C SER A 738 -4.03 -9.08 -12.78
N HIS A 739 -4.90 -8.58 -11.89
CA HIS A 739 -4.94 -9.01 -10.49
C HIS A 739 -5.37 -10.49 -10.33
N GLU A 740 -6.34 -10.95 -11.13
CA GLU A 740 -6.76 -12.36 -11.13
C GLU A 740 -5.66 -13.31 -11.67
N ALA A 741 -4.99 -12.92 -12.77
CA ALA A 741 -3.87 -13.69 -13.32
C ALA A 741 -2.70 -13.79 -12.32
N LYS A 742 -2.40 -12.68 -11.66
CA LYS A 742 -1.41 -12.57 -10.59
C LYS A 742 -1.75 -13.49 -9.40
N THR A 743 -2.98 -13.44 -8.91
CA THR A 743 -3.46 -14.30 -7.81
C THR A 743 -3.37 -15.79 -8.15
N ARG A 744 -3.72 -16.18 -9.38
CA ARG A 744 -3.62 -17.58 -9.84
C ARG A 744 -2.18 -18.10 -9.85
N LEU A 745 -1.22 -17.30 -10.28
CA LEU A 745 0.20 -17.65 -10.26
C LEU A 745 0.70 -17.84 -8.82
N LEU A 746 0.30 -16.95 -7.90
CA LEU A 746 0.66 -17.03 -6.49
C LEU A 746 0.10 -18.29 -5.82
N ILE A 747 -1.17 -18.64 -6.07
CA ILE A 747 -1.81 -19.86 -5.55
C ILE A 747 -1.10 -21.11 -6.08
N ARG A 748 -0.76 -21.15 -7.37
CA ARG A 748 -0.01 -22.28 -7.96
C ARG A 748 1.39 -22.39 -7.36
N LEU A 749 2.07 -21.27 -7.15
CA LEU A 749 3.38 -21.24 -6.51
C LEU A 749 3.33 -21.79 -5.09
N LEU A 750 2.33 -21.38 -4.31
CA LEU A 750 2.09 -21.91 -2.96
C LEU A 750 1.65 -23.38 -2.94
N ALA A 751 1.09 -23.92 -4.04
CA ALA A 751 0.70 -25.32 -4.15
C ALA A 751 1.87 -26.25 -4.55
N GLU A 752 2.83 -25.72 -5.31
CA GLU A 752 4.06 -26.44 -5.69
C GLU A 752 5.12 -26.43 -4.56
N LEU A 753 5.13 -25.37 -3.73
CA LEU A 753 5.95 -25.24 -2.52
C LEU A 753 5.41 -26.05 -1.34
#